data_AF-B0K940-F1
#
_entry.id   AF-B0K940-F1
#
_cell.length_a   1.000
_cell.length_b   1.000
_cell.length_c   1.000
_cell.angle_alpha   90.00
_cell.angle_beta   90.00
_cell.angle_gamma   90.00
#
_symmetry.space_group_name_H-M   'P 1'
#
loop_
_entity.id
_entity.type
_entity.pdbx_description
1 polymer ?
#
loop_
_entity_poly.entity_id
_entity_poly.type
_entity_poly.pdbx_seq_one_letter_code
_entity_poly.pdbx_strand_id
1 'polypeptide(L)'
;MFSKDVVQKVKDLSLEKLKNMNFDVDQYLIEEATGEVQNLIDYKMIHQVCDNFHIDERENKIIFKTGDYLFGDYIVKNLKEAEYIILAIITLGDRIDKRVNDYFSESNYTKGMILDVIAGVFLEILTNNFWEEVRENAQKYGKEVTDIFYPGNKWDIKNQAVICKLVDSSKIGVNINHSFIITPQKTVSFVCGVGENVKRLVKKSVCDDCEAKDCIYRNVPGESKYKVTVHFSSNTKVIEANEGENLFHILVRNGIGLNNFCGGSRICGQCKVILNEELDISDDEKYFLTDKEIKNNVRLACFVEIDRDLEVKVLSEEQKAKILTKENNLLSIESHPRIKTSTVDIRRPTLNDQRDYVKRIKEAVGGEIEIPLELLSNLPEVLEENDYKVNITIRKNEIISIKKAASKQYNYGIALDIGTTTIAAYLYDLDEGKEVDVYSCLNPQRTFGADVITRITYSISNSQGLYQLHSALINKINEIVEEFCVKNSIDKSDIHEIVAVGNPTMIHFLLNVSSKNIAVSPYVPTFTSKIEVKAKEIGININKEGYVITLPLISSYVGADTVAAVLANKIDQSQELCLLVDIGTNGEMVLGNKDNLIASSAAAGPAFEGAGITFGLNGVEGAIDHVDFSKRPFYTTIGNKKAKGICGSGIVDIISELLKYGIVDITGRFLSKEEVKNVPVDIAERITVYKGEPAFLIEDGIYVTQKDIRQIQLAKSAILAGINIMIKEMGIDVNEIKKVFLAGGFGNYILPASAIAIGLLPKELQGKILQVGNSAGVGAIMALLSDKELERAIHLQSKISYIELSTHEDFQNEFVKGMYF
;
A
#
# COMPACT_ATOMS: atom_id res chain seq x y z
N MET A 1 -32.14 -33.78 6.05
CA MET A 1 -31.43 -32.65 5.41
C MET A 1 -31.98 -31.28 5.84
N PHE A 2 -33.29 -31.05 5.81
CA PHE A 2 -33.92 -29.80 6.29
C PHE A 2 -34.82 -30.02 7.52
N SER A 3 -34.33 -30.71 8.55
CA SER A 3 -35.06 -30.72 9.83
C SER A 3 -35.09 -29.30 10.39
N LYS A 4 -36.13 -28.97 11.18
CA LYS A 4 -36.22 -27.65 11.82
C LYS A 4 -34.96 -27.31 12.62
N ASP A 5 -34.35 -28.31 13.26
CA ASP A 5 -33.12 -28.14 14.05
C ASP A 5 -31.90 -27.79 13.18
N VAL A 6 -31.76 -28.39 12.01
CA VAL A 6 -30.66 -28.06 11.07
C VAL A 6 -30.82 -26.65 10.54
N VAL A 7 -32.04 -26.27 10.16
CA VAL A 7 -32.34 -24.93 9.64
C VAL A 7 -32.10 -23.86 10.71
N GLN A 8 -32.50 -24.13 11.96
CA GLN A 8 -32.23 -23.21 13.07
C GLN A 8 -30.72 -23.08 13.32
N LYS A 9 -29.98 -24.19 13.30
CA LYS A 9 -28.52 -24.17 13.45
C LYS A 9 -27.82 -23.40 12.32
N VAL A 10 -28.31 -23.49 11.07
CA VAL A 10 -27.82 -22.67 9.96
C VAL A 10 -28.03 -21.18 10.26
N LYS A 11 -29.24 -20.79 10.68
CA LYS A 11 -29.55 -19.39 10.99
C LYS A 11 -28.64 -18.83 12.08
N ASP A 12 -28.48 -19.58 13.17
CA ASP A 12 -27.70 -19.14 14.33
C ASP A 12 -26.21 -18.97 13.98
N LEU A 13 -25.62 -19.95 13.29
CA LEU A 13 -24.22 -19.88 12.85
C LEU A 13 -24.01 -18.82 11.76
N SER A 14 -24.97 -18.62 10.86
CA SER A 14 -24.89 -17.57 9.84
C SER A 14 -24.93 -16.18 10.47
N LEU A 15 -25.77 -15.97 11.47
CA LEU A 15 -25.83 -14.72 12.23
C LEU A 15 -24.51 -14.45 12.97
N GLU A 16 -23.92 -15.47 13.59
CA GLU A 16 -22.60 -15.35 14.24
C GLU A 16 -21.51 -14.98 13.24
N LYS A 17 -21.45 -15.66 12.08
CA LYS A 17 -20.45 -15.34 11.04
C LYS A 17 -20.65 -13.96 10.44
N LEU A 18 -21.88 -13.53 10.19
CA LEU A 18 -22.18 -12.17 9.71
C LEU A 18 -21.79 -11.10 10.75
N LYS A 19 -22.00 -11.35 12.04
CA LYS A 19 -21.54 -10.48 13.13
C LYS A 19 -20.02 -10.37 13.20
N ASN A 20 -19.30 -11.48 13.01
CA ASN A 20 -17.83 -11.48 12.93
C ASN A 20 -17.31 -10.69 11.72
N MET A 21 -18.16 -10.44 10.72
CA MET A 21 -17.88 -9.59 9.56
C MET A 21 -18.32 -8.13 9.76
N ASN A 22 -18.71 -7.72 10.98
CA ASN A 22 -19.29 -6.40 11.30
C ASN A 22 -20.55 -6.04 10.48
N PHE A 23 -21.28 -7.05 10.00
CA PHE A 23 -22.57 -6.84 9.35
C PHE A 23 -23.68 -6.87 10.41
N ASP A 24 -24.32 -5.71 10.64
CA ASP A 24 -25.54 -5.63 11.44
C ASP A 24 -26.74 -5.95 10.54
N VAL A 25 -27.23 -7.20 10.63
CA VAL A 25 -28.24 -7.75 9.72
C VAL A 25 -29.53 -8.02 10.48
N ASP A 26 -30.64 -7.52 9.94
CA ASP A 26 -31.98 -7.83 10.44
C ASP A 26 -32.25 -9.35 10.37
N GLN A 27 -32.77 -9.92 11.47
CA GLN A 27 -33.18 -11.33 11.53
C GLN A 27 -34.16 -11.70 10.40
N TYR A 28 -34.98 -10.76 9.95
CA TYR A 28 -35.90 -10.95 8.84
C TYR A 28 -35.17 -11.29 7.53
N LEU A 29 -34.05 -10.62 7.23
CA LEU A 29 -33.28 -10.84 6.01
C LEU A 29 -32.59 -12.21 6.01
N ILE A 30 -32.13 -12.67 7.18
CA ILE A 30 -31.56 -14.01 7.35
C ILE A 30 -32.63 -15.08 7.14
N GLU A 31 -33.85 -14.85 7.64
CA GLU A 31 -34.96 -15.78 7.46
C GLU A 31 -35.40 -15.88 5.99
N GLU A 32 -35.53 -14.73 5.30
CA GLU A 32 -35.80 -14.67 3.86
C GLU A 32 -34.73 -15.40 3.05
N ALA A 33 -33.46 -15.06 3.26
CA ALA A 33 -32.34 -15.64 2.52
C ALA A 33 -32.14 -17.14 2.84
N THR A 34 -32.42 -17.58 4.06
CA THR A 34 -32.39 -19.01 4.41
C THR A 34 -33.45 -19.77 3.64
N GLY A 35 -34.68 -19.23 3.55
CA GLY A 35 -35.75 -19.82 2.74
C GLY A 35 -35.39 -19.86 1.25
N GLU A 36 -34.74 -18.82 0.75
CA GLU A 36 -34.24 -18.77 -0.63
C GLU A 36 -33.17 -19.84 -0.91
N VAL A 37 -32.16 -19.96 -0.05
CA VAL A 37 -31.11 -20.99 -0.16
C VAL A 37 -31.72 -22.40 -0.14
N GLN A 38 -32.68 -22.67 0.73
CA GLN A 38 -33.37 -23.97 0.78
C GLN A 38 -34.02 -24.37 -0.55
N ASN A 39 -34.58 -23.40 -1.27
CA ASN A 39 -35.21 -23.64 -2.57
C ASN A 39 -34.19 -23.84 -3.71
N LEU A 40 -32.99 -23.27 -3.56
CA LEU A 40 -31.94 -23.31 -4.57
C LEU A 40 -30.98 -24.49 -4.43
N ILE A 41 -30.82 -25.05 -3.23
CA ILE A 41 -29.93 -26.19 -2.97
C ILE A 41 -30.30 -27.37 -3.88
N ASP A 42 -29.32 -27.87 -4.64
CA ASP A 42 -29.33 -29.15 -5.33
C ASP A 42 -28.20 -30.02 -4.77
N TYR A 43 -28.36 -30.45 -3.52
CA TYR A 43 -27.32 -31.16 -2.79
C TYR A 43 -27.01 -32.52 -3.42
N LYS A 44 -25.73 -32.72 -3.70
CA LYS A 44 -25.20 -34.00 -4.17
C LYS A 44 -23.90 -34.30 -3.44
N MET A 45 -23.69 -35.59 -3.20
CA MET A 45 -22.50 -36.11 -2.55
C MET A 45 -22.03 -37.35 -3.28
N ILE A 46 -20.72 -37.48 -3.41
CA ILE A 46 -20.08 -38.70 -3.89
C ILE A 46 -18.86 -38.97 -3.02
N HIS A 47 -18.64 -40.24 -2.69
CA HIS A 47 -17.47 -40.64 -1.90
C HIS A 47 -16.97 -42.01 -2.35
N GLN A 48 -15.71 -42.29 -2.04
CA GLN A 48 -15.04 -43.56 -2.28
C GLN A 48 -14.26 -43.97 -1.04
N VAL A 49 -14.44 -45.22 -0.61
CA VAL A 49 -13.66 -45.83 0.47
C VAL A 49 -12.52 -46.62 -0.15
N CYS A 50 -11.29 -46.32 0.26
CA CYS A 50 -10.07 -46.95 -0.22
C CYS A 50 -9.46 -47.81 0.89
N ASP A 51 -9.38 -49.12 0.67
CA ASP A 51 -8.83 -50.11 1.62
C ASP A 51 -7.44 -50.66 1.21
N ASN A 52 -6.96 -50.26 0.03
CA ASN A 52 -5.68 -50.69 -0.54
C ASN A 52 -4.88 -49.47 -1.02
N PHE A 53 -4.02 -48.98 -0.15
CA PHE A 53 -3.07 -47.89 -0.41
C PHE A 53 -1.74 -48.18 0.28
N HIS A 54 -0.67 -47.55 -0.21
CA HIS A 54 0.66 -47.61 0.38
C HIS A 54 1.10 -46.20 0.76
N ILE A 55 1.56 -46.04 2.00
CA ILE A 55 2.09 -44.77 2.49
C ILE A 55 3.61 -44.81 2.39
N ASP A 56 4.18 -43.95 1.56
CA ASP A 56 5.61 -43.73 1.42
C ASP A 56 5.99 -42.45 2.19
N GLU A 57 6.47 -42.63 3.41
CA GLU A 57 6.92 -41.54 4.29
C GLU A 57 8.21 -40.85 3.78
N ARG A 58 9.00 -41.48 2.91
CA ARG A 58 10.23 -40.87 2.38
C ARG A 58 9.89 -39.87 1.28
N GLU A 59 8.93 -40.23 0.44
CA GLU A 59 8.46 -39.42 -0.69
C GLU A 59 7.27 -38.52 -0.33
N ASN A 60 6.77 -38.62 0.91
CA ASN A 60 5.57 -37.94 1.39
C ASN A 60 4.35 -38.19 0.48
N LYS A 61 4.06 -39.47 0.16
CA LYS A 61 2.96 -39.88 -0.72
C LYS A 61 2.08 -40.96 -0.13
N ILE A 62 0.78 -40.93 -0.45
CA ILE A 62 -0.18 -42.00 -0.24
C ILE A 62 -0.61 -42.50 -1.62
N ILE A 63 -0.15 -43.69 -2.00
CA ILE A 63 -0.32 -44.25 -3.35
C ILE A 63 -1.49 -45.24 -3.34
N PHE A 64 -2.50 -45.01 -4.17
CA PHE A 64 -3.64 -45.90 -4.33
C PHE A 64 -3.37 -46.98 -5.39
N LYS A 65 -4.19 -48.05 -5.39
CA LYS A 65 -4.10 -49.15 -6.37
C LYS A 65 -4.11 -48.70 -7.84
N THR A 66 -4.73 -47.57 -8.15
CA THR A 66 -4.78 -47.02 -9.52
C THR A 66 -3.44 -46.43 -9.99
N GLY A 67 -2.46 -46.27 -9.09
CA GLY A 67 -1.22 -45.54 -9.31
C GLY A 67 -1.34 -44.03 -9.06
N ASP A 68 -2.55 -43.52 -8.83
CA ASP A 68 -2.76 -42.16 -8.35
C ASP A 68 -2.28 -42.01 -6.91
N TYR A 69 -1.85 -40.82 -6.52
CA TYR A 69 -1.36 -40.58 -5.18
C TYR A 69 -1.75 -39.22 -4.61
N LEU A 70 -2.03 -39.18 -3.32
CA LEU A 70 -2.02 -37.94 -2.53
C LEU A 70 -0.58 -37.64 -2.12
N PHE A 71 -0.20 -36.37 -2.01
CA PHE A 71 1.15 -35.96 -1.62
C PHE A 71 1.15 -34.81 -0.62
N GLY A 72 2.17 -34.78 0.24
CA GLY A 72 2.39 -33.76 1.26
C GLY A 72 2.64 -34.38 2.64
N ASP A 73 3.65 -33.88 3.35
CA ASP A 73 4.02 -34.36 4.69
C ASP A 73 2.83 -34.27 5.66
N TYR A 74 2.07 -33.17 5.62
CA TYR A 74 0.88 -32.99 6.44
C TYR A 74 -0.13 -34.13 6.30
N ILE A 75 -0.52 -34.51 5.07
CA ILE A 75 -1.56 -35.53 4.90
C ILE A 75 -1.04 -36.94 5.21
N VAL A 76 0.21 -37.22 4.85
CA VAL A 76 0.86 -38.51 5.13
C VAL A 76 0.96 -38.74 6.64
N LYS A 77 1.44 -37.75 7.38
CA LYS A 77 1.58 -37.83 8.84
C LYS A 77 0.24 -38.06 9.53
N ASN A 78 -0.83 -37.45 9.03
CA ASN A 78 -2.15 -37.51 9.64
C ASN A 78 -2.96 -38.76 9.27
N LEU A 79 -2.67 -39.40 8.12
CA LEU A 79 -3.34 -40.62 7.67
C LEU A 79 -2.50 -41.89 7.86
N LYS A 80 -1.31 -41.81 8.46
CA LYS A 80 -0.36 -42.94 8.57
C LYS A 80 -0.90 -44.19 9.29
N GLU A 81 -1.81 -44.02 10.25
CA GLU A 81 -2.42 -45.11 11.02
C GLU A 81 -3.79 -45.53 10.46
N ALA A 82 -4.18 -44.99 9.30
CA ALA A 82 -5.46 -45.31 8.68
C ALA A 82 -5.41 -46.71 8.04
N GLU A 83 -6.47 -47.48 8.22
CA GLU A 83 -6.72 -48.74 7.50
C GLU A 83 -7.59 -48.50 6.26
N TYR A 84 -8.45 -47.48 6.32
CA TYR A 84 -9.29 -47.04 5.21
C TYR A 84 -9.16 -45.53 5.04
N ILE A 85 -9.13 -45.07 3.79
CA ILE A 85 -9.20 -43.64 3.46
C ILE A 85 -10.49 -43.38 2.70
N ILE A 86 -11.30 -42.47 3.21
CA ILE A 86 -12.53 -42.01 2.55
C ILE A 86 -12.21 -40.71 1.83
N LEU A 87 -12.43 -40.70 0.52
CA LEU A 87 -12.35 -39.52 -0.34
C LEU A 87 -13.77 -39.07 -0.64
N ALA A 88 -14.12 -37.80 -0.43
CA ALA A 88 -15.48 -37.34 -0.61
C ALA A 88 -15.57 -35.93 -1.22
N ILE A 89 -16.67 -35.69 -1.94
CA ILE A 89 -17.04 -34.40 -2.51
C ILE A 89 -18.51 -34.14 -2.20
N ILE A 90 -18.81 -32.96 -1.67
CA ILE A 90 -20.16 -32.48 -1.40
C ILE A 90 -20.37 -31.16 -2.13
N THR A 91 -21.48 -31.01 -2.87
CA THR A 91 -21.85 -29.77 -3.57
C THR A 91 -23.28 -29.36 -3.24
N LEU A 92 -23.55 -28.05 -3.25
CA LEU A 92 -24.91 -27.49 -3.17
C LEU A 92 -25.53 -27.19 -4.55
N GLY A 93 -24.80 -27.44 -5.65
CA GLY A 93 -25.23 -27.14 -7.01
C GLY A 93 -24.95 -25.70 -7.46
N ASP A 94 -25.16 -25.43 -8.74
CA ASP A 94 -24.82 -24.16 -9.40
C ASP A 94 -25.86 -23.05 -9.24
N ARG A 95 -27.09 -23.41 -8.83
CA ARG A 95 -28.22 -22.47 -8.69
C ARG A 95 -27.95 -21.40 -7.64
N ILE A 96 -27.23 -21.73 -6.58
CA ILE A 96 -26.83 -20.78 -5.54
C ILE A 96 -25.82 -19.79 -6.11
N ASP A 97 -24.76 -20.27 -6.76
CA ASP A 97 -23.72 -19.42 -7.34
C ASP A 97 -24.31 -18.45 -8.37
N LYS A 98 -25.23 -18.92 -9.21
CA LYS A 98 -25.97 -18.08 -10.16
C LYS A 98 -26.74 -16.99 -9.43
N ARG A 99 -27.48 -17.33 -8.37
CA ARG A 99 -28.28 -16.36 -7.63
C ARG A 99 -27.44 -15.34 -6.87
N VAL A 100 -26.31 -15.75 -6.29
CA VAL A 100 -25.32 -14.83 -5.72
C VAL A 100 -24.86 -13.86 -6.81
N ASN A 101 -24.41 -14.35 -7.96
CA ASN A 101 -23.95 -13.50 -9.05
C ASN A 101 -25.02 -12.54 -9.59
N ASP A 102 -26.29 -12.96 -9.64
CA ASP A 102 -27.41 -12.10 -10.01
C ASP A 102 -27.54 -10.92 -9.03
N TYR A 103 -27.52 -11.17 -7.72
CA TYR A 103 -27.57 -10.10 -6.72
C TYR A 103 -26.38 -9.13 -6.81
N PHE A 104 -25.18 -9.62 -7.08
CA PHE A 104 -24.01 -8.77 -7.28
C PHE A 104 -24.14 -7.93 -8.57
N SER A 105 -24.68 -8.50 -9.65
CA SER A 105 -24.92 -7.81 -10.92
C SER A 105 -26.01 -6.74 -10.80
N GLU A 106 -27.02 -6.98 -9.96
CA GLU A 106 -28.08 -6.04 -9.61
C GLU A 106 -27.65 -4.99 -8.57
N SER A 107 -26.37 -4.94 -8.18
CA SER A 107 -25.83 -4.07 -7.12
C SER A 107 -26.45 -4.28 -5.72
N ASN A 108 -27.10 -5.42 -5.49
CA ASN A 108 -27.64 -5.82 -4.21
C ASN A 108 -26.63 -6.70 -3.44
N TYR A 109 -25.47 -6.11 -3.17
CA TYR A 109 -24.32 -6.80 -2.57
C TYR A 109 -24.64 -7.40 -1.19
N THR A 110 -25.48 -6.74 -0.40
CA THR A 110 -25.90 -7.22 0.92
C THR A 110 -26.66 -8.53 0.84
N LYS A 111 -27.68 -8.65 -0.04
CA LYS A 111 -28.41 -9.91 -0.22
C LYS A 111 -27.52 -10.99 -0.82
N GLY A 112 -26.67 -10.64 -1.78
CA GLY A 112 -25.70 -11.57 -2.37
C GLY A 112 -24.76 -12.16 -1.32
N MET A 113 -24.21 -11.32 -0.44
CA MET A 113 -23.30 -11.73 0.63
C MET A 113 -23.99 -12.56 1.71
N ILE A 114 -25.21 -12.19 2.14
CA ILE A 114 -25.98 -12.98 3.12
C ILE A 114 -26.28 -14.38 2.55
N LEU A 115 -26.72 -14.45 1.29
CA LEU A 115 -27.01 -15.72 0.61
C LEU A 115 -25.75 -16.61 0.53
N ASP A 116 -24.60 -16.00 0.22
CA ASP A 116 -23.31 -16.67 0.11
C ASP A 116 -22.81 -17.25 1.44
N VAL A 117 -22.97 -16.49 2.52
CA VAL A 117 -22.64 -16.92 3.89
C VAL A 117 -23.54 -18.08 4.32
N ILE A 118 -24.85 -17.96 4.14
CA ILE A 118 -25.82 -19.01 4.50
C ILE A 118 -25.54 -20.30 3.73
N ALA A 119 -25.23 -20.21 2.43
CA ALA A 119 -24.85 -21.37 1.63
C ALA A 119 -23.56 -22.03 2.15
N GLY A 120 -22.56 -21.24 2.53
CA GLY A 120 -21.33 -21.77 3.16
C GLY A 120 -21.61 -22.52 4.46
N VAL A 121 -22.46 -21.96 5.33
CA VAL A 121 -22.86 -22.62 6.60
C VAL A 121 -23.64 -23.91 6.34
N PHE A 122 -24.53 -23.94 5.33
CA PHE A 122 -25.21 -25.16 4.93
C PHE A 122 -24.23 -26.27 4.52
N LEU A 123 -23.24 -25.93 3.68
CA LEU A 123 -22.23 -26.88 3.23
C LEU A 123 -21.39 -27.44 4.39
N GLU A 124 -21.03 -26.58 5.35
CA GLU A 124 -20.30 -26.97 6.55
C GLU A 124 -21.10 -27.96 7.42
N ILE A 125 -22.38 -27.69 7.67
CA ILE A 125 -23.23 -28.58 8.47
C ILE A 125 -23.41 -29.93 7.77
N LEU A 126 -23.59 -29.96 6.45
CA LEU A 126 -23.72 -31.21 5.70
C LEU A 126 -22.45 -32.05 5.75
N THR A 127 -21.29 -31.39 5.68
CA THR A 127 -19.97 -32.04 5.78
C THR A 127 -19.77 -32.64 7.17
N ASN A 128 -20.13 -31.91 8.23
CA ASN A 128 -20.06 -32.42 9.59
C ASN A 128 -21.02 -33.59 9.83
N ASN A 129 -22.24 -33.53 9.29
CA ASN A 129 -23.19 -34.63 9.40
C ASN A 129 -22.68 -35.91 8.72
N PHE A 130 -22.07 -35.78 7.54
CA PHE A 130 -21.42 -36.91 6.86
C PHE A 130 -20.32 -37.53 7.73
N TRP A 131 -19.46 -36.70 8.33
CA TRP A 131 -18.39 -37.18 9.18
C TRP A 131 -18.89 -37.89 10.44
N GLU A 132 -19.91 -37.36 11.11
CA GLU A 132 -20.53 -38.04 12.26
C GLU A 132 -21.16 -39.38 11.85
N GLU A 133 -21.79 -39.47 10.67
CA GLU A 133 -22.31 -40.75 10.16
C GLU A 133 -21.19 -41.77 9.90
N VAL A 134 -20.09 -41.34 9.29
CA VAL A 134 -18.88 -42.17 9.10
C VAL A 134 -18.35 -42.65 10.45
N ARG A 135 -18.29 -41.77 11.45
CA ARG A 135 -17.80 -42.07 12.79
C ARG A 135 -18.70 -43.05 13.52
N GLU A 136 -20.01 -42.82 13.55
CA GLU A 136 -20.98 -43.73 14.17
C GLU A 136 -20.89 -45.12 13.54
N ASN A 137 -20.66 -45.20 12.22
CA ASN A 137 -20.47 -46.47 11.54
C ASN A 137 -19.12 -47.12 11.87
N ALA A 138 -18.02 -46.37 11.89
CA ALA A 138 -16.69 -46.88 12.26
C ALA A 138 -16.66 -47.45 13.69
N GLN A 139 -17.32 -46.77 14.63
CA GLN A 139 -17.39 -47.18 16.04
C GLN A 139 -18.10 -48.53 16.22
N LYS A 140 -19.10 -48.86 15.38
CA LYS A 140 -19.76 -50.19 15.40
C LYS A 140 -18.78 -51.33 15.10
N TYR A 141 -17.66 -51.04 14.45
CA TYR A 141 -16.61 -51.99 14.10
C TYR A 141 -15.32 -51.81 14.93
N GLY A 142 -15.40 -51.11 16.06
CA GLY A 142 -14.27 -50.90 16.97
C GLY A 142 -13.17 -50.00 16.40
N LYS A 143 -13.49 -49.14 15.44
CA LYS A 143 -12.55 -48.22 14.78
C LYS A 143 -12.88 -46.78 15.13
N GLU A 144 -11.86 -45.92 15.03
CA GLU A 144 -12.00 -44.47 15.14
C GLU A 144 -11.81 -43.81 13.77
N VAL A 145 -12.12 -42.51 13.68
CA VAL A 145 -12.01 -41.70 12.47
C VAL A 145 -11.15 -40.47 12.77
N THR A 146 -10.26 -40.12 11.85
CA THR A 146 -9.49 -38.86 11.91
C THR A 146 -10.42 -37.65 11.75
N ASP A 147 -9.90 -36.45 11.96
CA ASP A 147 -10.56 -35.24 11.46
C ASP A 147 -10.62 -35.21 9.92
N ILE A 148 -11.35 -34.24 9.38
CA ILE A 148 -11.48 -34.03 7.93
C ILE A 148 -10.32 -33.16 7.44
N PHE A 149 -9.64 -33.62 6.38
CA PHE A 149 -8.56 -32.89 5.74
C PHE A 149 -8.97 -32.36 4.37
N TYR A 150 -8.70 -31.08 4.12
CA TYR A 150 -9.11 -30.36 2.91
C TYR A 150 -7.89 -29.92 2.11
N PRO A 151 -7.80 -30.22 0.80
CA PRO A 151 -6.80 -29.59 -0.05
C PRO A 151 -6.94 -28.07 -0.03
N GLY A 152 -5.82 -27.34 0.05
CA GLY A 152 -5.78 -25.90 0.23
C GLY A 152 -5.67 -25.43 1.69
N ASN A 153 -5.75 -26.34 2.67
CA ASN A 153 -5.51 -26.04 4.10
C ASN A 153 -4.35 -26.88 4.64
N LYS A 154 -3.15 -26.28 4.81
CA LYS A 154 -1.88 -26.95 5.14
C LYS A 154 -1.49 -28.12 4.20
N TRP A 155 -2.20 -28.26 3.10
CA TRP A 155 -2.09 -29.34 2.14
C TRP A 155 -2.26 -28.78 0.73
N ASP A 156 -1.42 -29.20 -0.22
CA ASP A 156 -1.40 -28.62 -1.57
C ASP A 156 -2.76 -28.83 -2.27
N ILE A 157 -3.35 -27.74 -2.77
CA ILE A 157 -4.64 -27.69 -3.47
C ILE A 157 -4.69 -28.63 -4.68
N LYS A 158 -3.55 -28.96 -5.30
CA LYS A 158 -3.46 -29.91 -6.42
C LYS A 158 -4.03 -31.29 -6.08
N ASN A 159 -3.98 -31.69 -4.81
CA ASN A 159 -4.56 -32.96 -4.36
C ASN A 159 -6.08 -33.02 -4.57
N GLN A 160 -6.76 -31.87 -4.69
CA GLN A 160 -8.17 -31.80 -5.06
C GLN A 160 -8.46 -32.45 -6.42
N ALA A 161 -7.56 -32.31 -7.40
CA ALA A 161 -7.70 -32.97 -8.69
C ALA A 161 -7.64 -34.50 -8.57
N VAL A 162 -6.79 -35.01 -7.66
CA VAL A 162 -6.67 -36.43 -7.38
C VAL A 162 -7.97 -36.97 -6.75
N ILE A 163 -8.52 -36.24 -5.78
CA ILE A 163 -9.82 -36.57 -5.17
C ILE A 163 -10.93 -36.57 -6.24
N CYS A 164 -11.03 -35.52 -7.04
CA CYS A 164 -12.04 -35.41 -8.10
C CYS A 164 -11.95 -36.55 -9.11
N LYS A 165 -10.73 -36.97 -9.46
CA LYS A 165 -10.50 -38.09 -10.38
C LYS A 165 -10.90 -39.43 -9.77
N LEU A 166 -10.45 -39.73 -8.56
CA LEU A 166 -10.69 -41.02 -7.91
C LEU A 166 -12.17 -41.23 -7.62
N VAL A 167 -12.82 -40.21 -7.08
CA VAL A 167 -14.25 -40.26 -6.72
C VAL A 167 -15.16 -40.08 -7.94
N ASP A 168 -14.62 -39.65 -9.10
CA ASP A 168 -15.35 -39.32 -10.32
C ASP A 168 -16.42 -38.23 -10.11
N SER A 169 -15.95 -37.03 -9.77
CA SER A 169 -16.77 -35.86 -9.45
C SER A 169 -17.76 -35.46 -10.56
N SER A 170 -17.47 -35.85 -11.80
CA SER A 170 -18.32 -35.56 -12.97
C SER A 170 -19.74 -36.11 -12.82
N LYS A 171 -19.91 -37.23 -12.10
CA LYS A 171 -21.21 -37.87 -11.82
C LYS A 171 -22.18 -36.99 -11.04
N ILE A 172 -21.67 -36.06 -10.25
CA ILE A 172 -22.50 -35.11 -9.48
C ILE A 172 -22.49 -33.70 -10.08
N GLY A 173 -21.97 -33.54 -11.31
CA GLY A 173 -21.89 -32.25 -12.00
C GLY A 173 -20.77 -31.34 -11.50
N VAL A 174 -19.79 -31.91 -10.78
CA VAL A 174 -18.65 -31.17 -10.24
C VAL A 174 -17.44 -31.31 -11.17
N ASN A 175 -16.94 -30.18 -11.63
CA ASN A 175 -15.77 -30.09 -12.51
C ASN A 175 -14.64 -29.33 -11.82
N ILE A 176 -13.40 -29.63 -12.19
CA ILE A 176 -12.20 -28.91 -11.74
C ILE A 176 -11.43 -28.40 -12.95
N ASN A 177 -10.97 -27.16 -12.91
CA ASN A 177 -10.20 -26.55 -14.01
C ASN A 177 -8.67 -26.72 -13.81
N HIS A 178 -7.89 -26.22 -14.78
CA HIS A 178 -6.41 -26.28 -14.75
C HIS A 178 -5.77 -25.49 -13.59
N SER A 179 -6.52 -24.59 -12.95
CA SER A 179 -6.12 -23.85 -11.75
C SER A 179 -6.60 -24.50 -10.46
N PHE A 180 -7.11 -25.74 -10.51
CA PHE A 180 -7.62 -26.52 -9.37
C PHE A 180 -8.87 -25.95 -8.70
N ILE A 181 -9.56 -25.01 -9.35
CA ILE A 181 -10.82 -24.45 -8.87
C ILE A 181 -11.96 -25.39 -9.24
N ILE A 182 -12.78 -25.73 -8.25
CA ILE A 182 -13.99 -26.54 -8.44
C ILE A 182 -15.18 -25.66 -8.86
N THR A 183 -16.01 -26.17 -9.77
CA THR A 183 -17.32 -25.61 -10.13
C THR A 183 -18.38 -26.71 -10.00
N PRO A 184 -19.51 -26.48 -9.31
CA PRO A 184 -19.98 -25.24 -8.65
C PRO A 184 -19.10 -24.77 -7.48
N GLN A 185 -19.09 -23.47 -7.16
CA GLN A 185 -18.23 -22.87 -6.12
C GLN A 185 -18.62 -23.29 -4.70
N LYS A 186 -19.91 -23.53 -4.42
CA LYS A 186 -20.36 -24.14 -3.15
C LYS A 186 -20.18 -25.66 -3.14
N THR A 187 -18.92 -26.06 -3.27
CA THR A 187 -18.48 -27.45 -3.26
C THR A 187 -17.24 -27.60 -2.39
N VAL A 188 -17.17 -28.69 -1.62
CA VAL A 188 -16.00 -29.04 -0.82
C VAL A 188 -15.52 -30.43 -1.19
N SER A 189 -14.19 -30.59 -1.30
CA SER A 189 -13.52 -31.88 -1.45
C SER A 189 -12.67 -32.15 -0.21
N PHE A 190 -12.66 -33.38 0.27
CA PHE A 190 -11.97 -33.72 1.50
C PHE A 190 -11.65 -35.21 1.63
N VAL A 191 -10.81 -35.51 2.62
CA VAL A 191 -10.43 -36.88 2.98
C VAL A 191 -10.51 -37.10 4.49
N CYS A 192 -10.84 -38.32 4.92
CA CYS A 192 -10.68 -38.75 6.31
C CYS A 192 -10.20 -40.21 6.37
N GLY A 193 -9.44 -40.55 7.41
CA GLY A 193 -8.92 -41.89 7.67
C GLY A 193 -9.74 -42.62 8.73
N VAL A 194 -9.85 -43.94 8.60
CA VAL A 194 -10.52 -44.82 9.56
C VAL A 194 -9.56 -45.94 9.95
N GLY A 195 -9.41 -46.24 11.23
CA GLY A 195 -8.55 -47.32 11.71
C GLY A 195 -8.61 -47.50 13.23
N GLU A 196 -7.99 -48.55 13.76
CA GLU A 196 -7.99 -48.83 15.21
C GLU A 196 -7.16 -47.82 16.02
N ASN A 197 -6.08 -47.28 15.44
CA ASN A 197 -5.11 -46.43 16.14
C ASN A 197 -5.01 -45.01 15.55
N VAL A 198 -5.99 -44.58 14.76
CA VAL A 198 -5.97 -43.23 14.18
C VAL A 198 -6.05 -42.18 15.28
N LYS A 199 -5.13 -41.21 15.23
CA LYS A 199 -5.09 -40.11 16.21
C LYS A 199 -6.13 -39.06 15.84
N ARG A 200 -6.94 -38.65 16.82
CA ARG A 200 -7.80 -37.48 16.74
C ARG A 200 -7.02 -36.23 17.16
N LEU A 201 -7.18 -35.11 16.45
CA LEU A 201 -6.72 -33.83 16.98
C LEU A 201 -7.66 -33.47 18.14
N VAL A 202 -7.11 -33.33 19.36
CA VAL A 202 -7.88 -32.94 20.54
C VAL A 202 -8.46 -31.54 20.29
N LYS A 203 -9.74 -31.46 19.94
CA LYS A 203 -10.61 -30.27 19.85
C LYS A 203 -9.87 -28.91 19.90
N LYS A 204 -8.98 -28.69 18.95
CA LYS A 204 -8.57 -27.37 18.44
C LYS A 204 -9.35 -27.22 17.14
N SER A 205 -9.91 -26.05 16.90
CA SER A 205 -10.71 -25.87 15.69
C SER A 205 -9.85 -26.19 14.46
N VAL A 206 -10.49 -26.63 13.38
CA VAL A 206 -9.88 -26.72 12.04
C VAL A 206 -9.24 -25.38 11.62
N CYS A 207 -9.61 -24.28 12.28
CA CYS A 207 -9.14 -22.92 12.06
C CYS A 207 -7.91 -22.52 12.89
N ASP A 208 -7.58 -23.23 13.96
CA ASP A 208 -6.38 -22.98 14.78
C ASP A 208 -5.13 -23.34 13.99
N ASP A 209 -5.29 -24.34 13.11
CA ASP A 209 -4.27 -24.87 12.23
C ASP A 209 -4.46 -24.43 10.77
N CYS A 210 -5.18 -23.35 10.47
CA CYS A 210 -5.42 -22.88 9.10
C CYS A 210 -4.49 -21.72 8.72
N GLU A 211 -3.87 -21.79 7.53
CA GLU A 211 -2.99 -20.72 7.01
C GLU A 211 -3.78 -19.49 6.52
N ALA A 212 -5.07 -19.65 6.19
CA ALA A 212 -5.95 -18.56 5.79
C ALA A 212 -6.44 -17.76 7.02
N LYS A 213 -5.53 -16.98 7.60
CA LYS A 213 -5.78 -16.28 8.87
C LYS A 213 -6.92 -15.26 8.82
N ASP A 214 -7.22 -14.74 7.64
CA ASP A 214 -8.27 -13.75 7.36
C ASP A 214 -9.57 -14.38 6.79
N CYS A 215 -9.71 -15.71 6.89
CA CYS A 215 -10.90 -16.40 6.43
C CYS A 215 -12.15 -15.94 7.20
N ILE A 216 -13.14 -15.44 6.47
CA ILE A 216 -14.43 -14.97 7.04
C ILE A 216 -15.24 -16.10 7.72
N TYR A 217 -14.86 -17.36 7.49
CA TYR A 217 -15.47 -18.53 8.08
C TYR A 217 -14.66 -19.11 9.25
N ARG A 218 -13.61 -18.41 9.69
CA ARG A 218 -12.70 -18.89 10.75
C ARG A 218 -13.45 -19.06 12.07
N ASN A 219 -13.43 -20.27 12.60
CA ASN A 219 -14.12 -20.67 13.83
C ASN A 219 -13.08 -20.88 14.93
N VAL A 220 -12.72 -19.83 15.69
CA VAL A 220 -11.71 -19.92 16.75
C VAL A 220 -12.39 -20.40 18.04
N PRO A 221 -11.99 -21.53 18.67
CA PRO A 221 -12.47 -21.89 19.99
C PRO A 221 -11.95 -20.85 20.98
N GLY A 222 -12.81 -20.47 21.93
CA GLY A 222 -12.60 -19.36 22.86
C GLY A 222 -11.17 -19.16 23.39
N GLU A 223 -10.67 -17.96 23.11
CA GLU A 223 -9.88 -17.07 23.97
C GLU A 223 -8.85 -17.74 24.92
N SER A 224 -7.66 -18.02 24.40
CA SER A 224 -6.45 -17.66 25.16
C SER A 224 -6.01 -16.27 24.69
N LYS A 225 -6.39 -15.26 25.47
CA LYS A 225 -6.00 -13.86 25.25
C LYS A 225 -4.77 -13.57 26.09
N TYR A 226 -3.67 -13.29 25.41
CA TYR A 226 -2.47 -12.76 26.02
C TYR A 226 -2.49 -11.23 25.99
N LYS A 227 -1.85 -10.62 26.98
CA LYS A 227 -1.64 -9.18 27.06
C LYS A 227 -0.26 -8.84 26.54
N VAL A 228 -0.23 -8.03 25.49
CA VAL A 228 1.01 -7.42 25.00
C VAL A 228 1.07 -5.99 25.52
N THR A 229 1.95 -5.73 26.49
CA THR A 229 2.23 -4.38 27.01
C THR A 229 3.29 -3.74 26.14
N VAL A 230 2.92 -2.68 25.42
CA VAL A 230 3.79 -2.04 24.43
C VAL A 230 4.19 -0.65 24.90
N HIS A 231 5.49 -0.39 24.95
CA HIS A 231 6.08 0.92 25.25
C HIS A 231 6.60 1.58 23.96
N PHE A 232 6.07 2.75 23.61
CA PHE A 232 6.43 3.50 22.39
C PHE A 232 6.24 5.01 22.60
N SER A 233 7.17 5.84 22.11
CA SER A 233 7.06 7.32 22.10
C SER A 233 6.52 7.96 23.41
N SER A 234 6.99 7.48 24.57
CA SER A 234 6.56 7.89 25.94
C SER A 234 5.18 7.41 26.41
N ASN A 235 4.48 6.63 25.59
CA ASN A 235 3.19 6.01 25.90
C ASN A 235 3.34 4.51 26.19
N THR A 236 2.37 3.98 26.94
CA THR A 236 2.21 2.54 27.16
C THR A 236 0.80 2.15 26.74
N LYS A 237 0.68 1.13 25.89
CA LYS A 237 -0.61 0.56 25.46
C LYS A 237 -0.63 -0.93 25.75
N VAL A 238 -1.70 -1.40 26.38
CA VAL A 238 -1.95 -2.83 26.56
C VAL A 238 -2.85 -3.29 25.43
N ILE A 239 -2.41 -4.30 24.69
CA ILE A 239 -3.11 -4.87 23.55
C ILE A 239 -3.51 -6.30 23.89
N GLU A 240 -4.77 -6.64 23.66
CA GLU A 240 -5.20 -8.04 23.67
C GLU A 240 -4.78 -8.71 22.35
N ALA A 241 -4.11 -9.84 22.49
CA ALA A 241 -3.60 -10.65 21.40
C ALA A 241 -4.04 -12.11 21.58
N ASN A 242 -4.38 -12.75 20.48
CA ASN A 242 -4.69 -14.17 20.48
C ASN A 242 -3.38 -14.98 20.38
N GLU A 243 -3.38 -16.18 20.96
CA GLU A 243 -2.31 -17.16 20.76
C GLU A 243 -2.02 -17.38 19.26
N GLY A 244 -0.75 -17.41 18.88
CA GLY A 244 -0.26 -17.60 17.49
C GLY A 244 -0.36 -16.37 16.59
N GLU A 245 -0.84 -15.23 17.09
CA GLU A 245 -0.80 -13.98 16.33
C GLU A 245 0.63 -13.45 16.22
N ASN A 246 0.93 -12.74 15.13
CA ASN A 246 2.27 -12.21 14.91
C ASN A 246 2.41 -10.81 15.53
N LEU A 247 3.47 -10.58 16.30
CA LEU A 247 3.69 -9.32 17.01
C LEU A 247 3.69 -8.11 16.07
N PHE A 248 4.28 -8.21 14.88
CA PHE A 248 4.25 -7.12 13.90
C PHE A 248 2.80 -6.72 13.55
N HIS A 249 1.95 -7.66 13.14
CA HIS A 249 0.58 -7.36 12.72
C HIS A 249 -0.28 -6.83 13.88
N ILE A 250 -0.03 -7.29 15.11
CA ILE A 250 -0.73 -6.80 16.31
C ILE A 250 -0.39 -5.34 16.59
N LEU A 251 0.89 -4.97 16.51
CA LEU A 251 1.35 -3.60 16.69
C LEU A 251 0.73 -2.70 15.63
N VAL A 252 0.84 -3.11 14.37
CA VAL A 252 0.30 -2.42 13.19
C VAL A 252 -1.20 -2.15 13.30
N ARG A 253 -2.03 -3.17 13.52
CA ARG A 253 -3.49 -3.02 13.57
C ARG A 253 -3.96 -2.16 14.75
N ASN A 254 -3.11 -2.01 15.78
CA ASN A 254 -3.37 -1.17 16.94
C ASN A 254 -2.78 0.24 16.81
N GLY A 255 -2.33 0.63 15.61
CA GLY A 255 -1.79 1.96 15.33
C GLY A 255 -0.36 2.18 15.83
N ILE A 256 0.35 1.12 16.21
CA ILE A 256 1.75 1.20 16.65
C ILE A 256 2.65 0.85 15.46
N GLY A 257 3.20 1.89 14.83
CA GLY A 257 4.10 1.73 13.70
C GLY A 257 5.47 1.18 14.11
N LEU A 258 6.07 0.41 13.21
CA LEU A 258 7.47 -0.03 13.29
C LEU A 258 8.25 0.54 12.10
N ASN A 259 9.57 0.58 12.20
CA ASN A 259 10.40 0.83 11.02
C ASN A 259 10.47 -0.46 10.19
N ASN A 260 9.79 -0.49 9.04
CA ASN A 260 9.81 -1.65 8.15
C ASN A 260 9.55 -1.26 6.69
N PHE A 261 10.14 -2.04 5.77
CA PHE A 261 9.94 -1.93 4.33
C PHE A 261 9.41 -3.22 3.71
N CYS A 262 8.76 -4.12 4.46
CA CYS A 262 8.26 -5.38 3.88
C CYS A 262 6.88 -5.80 4.41
N GLY A 263 6.17 -4.94 5.13
CA GLY A 263 4.85 -5.27 5.69
C GLY A 263 4.79 -6.51 6.60
N GLY A 264 5.93 -6.98 7.13
CA GLY A 264 6.00 -8.18 7.97
C GLY A 264 6.44 -9.46 7.24
N SER A 265 6.77 -9.41 5.95
CA SER A 265 7.17 -10.58 5.14
C SER A 265 8.56 -11.18 5.47
N ARG A 266 9.18 -10.84 6.61
CA ARG A 266 10.44 -11.43 7.11
C ARG A 266 11.68 -11.27 6.22
N ILE A 267 11.70 -10.31 5.29
CA ILE A 267 12.81 -10.12 4.33
C ILE A 267 13.71 -8.90 4.58
N CYS A 268 13.28 -7.91 5.39
CA CYS A 268 13.97 -6.62 5.48
C CYS A 268 14.84 -6.40 6.74
N GLY A 269 14.63 -7.16 7.82
CA GLY A 269 15.41 -7.02 9.06
C GLY A 269 15.21 -5.74 9.87
N GLN A 270 14.18 -4.93 9.58
CA GLN A 270 14.07 -3.58 10.16
C GLN A 270 13.12 -3.41 11.33
N CYS A 271 12.14 -4.32 11.50
CA CYS A 271 11.07 -4.22 12.50
C CYS A 271 11.55 -4.53 13.94
N LYS A 272 12.65 -3.90 14.36
CA LYS A 272 13.36 -4.16 15.59
C LYS A 272 12.55 -3.69 16.81
N VAL A 273 12.40 -4.58 17.77
CA VAL A 273 11.79 -4.35 19.09
C VAL A 273 12.69 -4.91 20.17
N ILE A 274 12.60 -4.39 21.39
CA ILE A 274 13.24 -5.02 22.56
C ILE A 274 12.17 -5.76 23.33
N LEU A 275 12.44 -7.03 23.64
CA LEU A 275 11.62 -7.81 24.55
C LEU A 275 12.23 -7.78 25.96
N ASN A 276 11.39 -7.77 26.98
CA ASN A 276 11.86 -7.80 28.37
C ASN A 276 12.40 -9.20 28.78
N GLU A 277 12.06 -10.24 28.01
CA GLU A 277 12.50 -11.61 28.24
C GLU A 277 13.32 -12.17 27.07
N GLU A 278 14.20 -13.13 27.38
CA GLU A 278 14.99 -13.87 26.39
C GLU A 278 14.11 -14.92 25.71
N LEU A 279 14.03 -14.87 24.37
CA LEU A 279 13.31 -15.84 23.55
C LEU A 279 14.27 -16.45 22.52
N ASP A 280 14.02 -17.69 22.12
CA ASP A 280 14.78 -18.38 21.09
C ASP A 280 14.74 -17.61 19.75
N ILE A 281 15.89 -17.49 19.10
CA ILE A 281 16.08 -16.75 17.85
C ILE A 281 16.38 -17.74 16.73
N SER A 282 15.54 -17.73 15.68
CA SER A 282 15.75 -18.55 14.48
C SER A 282 17.01 -18.12 13.71
N ASP A 283 17.59 -19.03 12.91
CA ASP A 283 18.79 -18.70 12.12
C ASP A 283 18.49 -17.63 11.05
N ASP A 284 17.28 -17.63 10.49
CA ASP A 284 16.81 -16.60 9.56
C ASP A 284 16.72 -15.22 10.21
N GLU A 285 16.30 -15.15 11.48
CA GLU A 285 16.26 -13.90 12.22
C GLU A 285 17.67 -13.41 12.62
N LYS A 286 18.55 -14.33 13.04
CA LYS A 286 19.96 -14.02 13.38
C LYS A 286 20.69 -13.38 12.20
N TYR A 287 20.35 -13.73 10.97
CA TYR A 287 20.98 -13.14 9.78
C TYR A 287 20.90 -11.60 9.76
N PHE A 288 19.81 -11.03 10.28
CA PHE A 288 19.55 -9.59 10.25
C PHE A 288 20.01 -8.83 11.51
N LEU A 289 20.38 -9.53 12.57
CA LEU A 289 20.74 -8.93 13.86
C LEU A 289 22.25 -9.05 14.12
N THR A 290 22.82 -8.05 14.78
CA THR A 290 24.20 -8.10 15.26
C THR A 290 24.29 -8.85 16.59
N ASP A 291 25.45 -9.41 16.92
CA ASP A 291 25.67 -10.07 18.23
C ASP A 291 25.37 -9.15 19.41
N LYS A 292 25.61 -7.84 19.26
CA LYS A 292 25.29 -6.83 20.27
C LYS A 292 23.79 -6.64 20.42
N GLU A 293 23.04 -6.63 19.32
CA GLU A 293 21.57 -6.51 19.34
C GLU A 293 20.93 -7.72 20.00
N ILE A 294 21.38 -8.93 19.64
CA ILE A 294 20.94 -10.18 20.24
C ILE A 294 21.17 -10.16 21.76
N LYS A 295 22.37 -9.75 22.21
CA LYS A 295 22.70 -9.61 23.64
C LYS A 295 21.86 -8.58 24.40
N ASN A 296 21.21 -7.65 23.71
CA ASN A 296 20.33 -6.64 24.31
C ASN A 296 18.84 -6.98 24.11
N ASN A 297 18.51 -8.25 23.86
CA ASN A 297 17.14 -8.75 23.63
C ASN A 297 16.40 -8.04 22.49
N VAL A 298 17.15 -7.58 21.48
CA VAL A 298 16.54 -7.05 20.25
C VAL A 298 16.05 -8.22 19.40
N ARG A 299 14.78 -8.13 18.96
CA ARG A 299 14.11 -9.09 18.09
C ARG A 299 13.48 -8.38 16.90
N LEU A 300 13.16 -9.13 15.85
CA LEU A 300 12.34 -8.65 14.75
C LEU A 300 10.88 -8.98 15.02
N ALA A 301 10.02 -7.98 15.15
CA ALA A 301 8.60 -8.18 15.47
C ALA A 301 7.88 -9.14 14.51
N CYS A 302 8.30 -9.23 13.24
CA CYS A 302 7.69 -10.15 12.27
C CYS A 302 8.10 -11.62 12.46
N PHE A 303 9.13 -11.89 13.28
CA PHE A 303 9.55 -13.24 13.66
C PHE A 303 9.01 -13.67 15.03
N VAL A 304 8.32 -12.78 15.75
CA VAL A 304 7.75 -13.08 17.07
C VAL A 304 6.27 -13.44 16.93
N GLU A 305 5.90 -14.62 17.45
CA GLU A 305 4.51 -15.07 17.60
C GLU A 305 4.09 -14.94 19.06
N ILE A 306 2.84 -14.57 19.31
CA ILE A 306 2.31 -14.39 20.66
C ILE A 306 1.84 -15.73 21.19
N ASP A 307 2.51 -16.23 22.21
CA ASP A 307 2.13 -17.45 22.93
C ASP A 307 2.21 -17.25 24.46
N ARG A 308 2.38 -16.00 24.88
CA ARG A 308 2.47 -15.53 26.28
C ARG A 308 2.19 -14.04 26.38
N ASP A 309 1.96 -13.56 27.60
CA ASP A 309 1.97 -12.13 27.89
C ASP A 309 3.36 -11.58 27.61
N LEU A 310 3.46 -10.51 26.83
CA LEU A 310 4.73 -9.95 26.36
C LEU A 310 4.84 -8.48 26.72
N GLU A 311 6.02 -8.07 27.18
CA GLU A 311 6.36 -6.66 27.33
C GLU A 311 7.35 -6.27 26.23
N VAL A 312 6.92 -5.34 25.38
CA VAL A 312 7.59 -4.97 24.13
C VAL A 312 7.92 -3.50 24.17
N LYS A 313 9.20 -3.16 24.00
CA LYS A 313 9.63 -1.79 23.77
C LYS A 313 9.91 -1.57 22.29
N VAL A 314 9.15 -0.69 21.68
CA VAL A 314 9.33 -0.29 20.29
C VAL A 314 10.50 0.67 20.17
N LEU A 315 11.43 0.36 19.26
CA LEU A 315 12.65 1.14 19.04
C LEU A 315 12.46 2.31 18.06
N SER A 316 11.32 2.42 17.39
CA SER A 316 11.07 3.53 16.47
C SER A 316 10.71 4.79 17.25
N GLU A 317 11.60 5.78 17.20
CA GLU A 317 11.21 7.18 17.41
C GLU A 317 10.35 7.62 16.20
N GLU A 318 9.33 8.45 16.43
CA GLU A 318 8.65 9.19 15.36
C GLU A 318 9.69 10.12 14.71
N GLN A 319 10.37 9.59 13.70
CA GLN A 319 11.34 10.37 12.95
C GLN A 319 10.56 11.35 12.07
N LYS A 320 10.60 12.63 12.43
CA LYS A 320 10.18 13.70 11.53
C LYS A 320 11.06 13.59 10.27
N ALA A 321 10.48 13.13 9.18
CA ALA A 321 11.11 13.23 7.87
C ALA A 321 11.25 14.72 7.55
N LYS A 322 12.44 15.28 7.78
CA LYS A 322 12.75 16.62 7.30
C LYS A 322 12.98 16.52 5.80
N ILE A 323 11.97 16.89 5.01
CA ILE A 323 12.26 17.37 3.66
C ILE A 323 13.01 18.68 3.89
N LEU A 324 14.32 18.71 3.64
CA LEU A 324 15.04 19.97 3.51
C LEU A 324 14.60 20.56 2.17
N THR A 325 13.43 21.18 2.14
CA THR A 325 13.09 22.14 1.10
C THR A 325 14.07 23.28 1.24
N LYS A 326 15.23 23.16 0.59
CA LYS A 326 16.04 24.33 0.30
C LYS A 326 15.13 25.31 -0.44
N GLU A 327 15.12 26.54 0.06
CA GLU A 327 14.47 27.70 -0.54
C GLU A 327 14.75 27.75 -2.03
N ASN A 328 13.87 27.18 -2.86
CA ASN A 328 13.92 27.39 -4.29
C ASN A 328 12.99 28.56 -4.58
N ASN A 329 13.64 29.70 -4.83
CA ASN A 329 13.14 30.94 -5.43
C ASN A 329 11.62 30.97 -5.61
N LEU A 330 10.95 31.76 -4.75
CA LEU A 330 9.60 32.28 -4.91
C LEU A 330 9.26 32.43 -6.40
N LEU A 331 8.63 31.40 -6.98
CA LEU A 331 7.95 31.54 -8.24
C LEU A 331 6.89 32.61 -7.96
N SER A 332 6.99 33.75 -8.62
CA SER A 332 5.91 34.72 -8.63
C SER A 332 4.73 34.07 -9.37
N ILE A 333 3.91 33.34 -8.63
CA ILE A 333 2.69 32.71 -9.15
C ILE A 333 1.66 33.84 -9.23
N GLU A 334 1.16 34.10 -10.44
CA GLU A 334 0.04 35.02 -10.60
C GLU A 334 -1.20 34.37 -9.98
N SER A 335 -1.61 34.90 -8.83
CA SER A 335 -2.71 34.36 -8.03
C SER A 335 -4.04 34.59 -8.72
N HIS A 336 -4.77 33.51 -8.98
CA HIS A 336 -6.14 33.52 -9.48
C HIS A 336 -6.97 32.55 -8.63
N PRO A 337 -7.23 32.91 -7.35
CA PRO A 337 -7.87 32.00 -6.42
C PRO A 337 -9.32 31.77 -6.84
N ARG A 338 -9.77 30.52 -6.71
CA ARG A 338 -11.18 30.11 -6.94
C ARG A 338 -12.11 30.61 -5.85
N ILE A 339 -11.53 30.95 -4.70
CA ILE A 339 -12.24 31.36 -3.48
C ILE A 339 -12.13 32.87 -3.36
N LYS A 340 -13.26 33.52 -3.11
CA LYS A 340 -13.34 34.96 -2.85
C LYS A 340 -14.27 35.21 -1.68
N THR A 341 -13.82 36.05 -0.76
CA THR A 341 -14.65 36.50 0.35
C THR A 341 -15.02 37.97 0.15
N SER A 342 -16.30 38.29 0.36
CA SER A 342 -16.81 39.65 0.29
C SER A 342 -17.73 39.93 1.47
N THR A 343 -17.67 41.15 2.00
CA THR A 343 -18.65 41.60 3.01
C THR A 343 -19.88 42.11 2.28
N VAL A 344 -21.04 41.56 2.60
CA VAL A 344 -22.31 41.87 1.96
C VAL A 344 -23.30 42.38 2.99
N ASP A 345 -24.04 43.43 2.64
CA ASP A 345 -25.14 43.98 3.42
C ASP A 345 -26.46 43.47 2.84
N ILE A 346 -27.15 42.63 3.60
CA ILE A 346 -28.37 41.95 3.15
C ILE A 346 -29.58 42.75 3.61
N ARG A 347 -30.49 43.05 2.68
CA ARG A 347 -31.68 43.82 3.00
C ARG A 347 -32.57 43.07 4.02
N ARG A 348 -32.80 43.71 5.17
CA ARG A 348 -33.68 43.20 6.23
C ARG A 348 -35.10 42.91 5.72
N PRO A 349 -35.76 41.85 6.20
CA PRO A 349 -37.17 41.59 5.91
C PRO A 349 -38.04 42.70 6.49
N THR A 350 -39.09 43.08 5.76
CA THR A 350 -40.09 44.06 6.22
C THR A 350 -41.47 43.58 5.81
N LEU A 351 -42.54 44.18 6.35
CA LEU A 351 -43.91 43.87 5.91
C LEU A 351 -44.10 44.10 4.39
N ASN A 352 -43.37 45.05 3.80
CA ASN A 352 -43.40 45.39 2.38
C ASN A 352 -42.42 44.56 1.52
N ASP A 353 -41.56 43.75 2.14
CA ASP A 353 -40.60 42.88 1.46
C ASP A 353 -40.47 41.57 2.24
N GLN A 354 -41.28 40.57 1.87
CA GLN A 354 -41.36 39.25 2.50
C GLN A 354 -40.67 38.15 1.69
N ARG A 355 -39.76 38.51 0.78
CA ARG A 355 -38.96 37.53 0.03
C ARG A 355 -38.10 36.68 0.98
N ASP A 356 -37.89 35.42 0.61
CA ASP A 356 -37.10 34.46 1.36
C ASP A 356 -35.61 34.84 1.46
N TYR A 357 -34.92 34.31 2.48
CA TYR A 357 -33.51 34.62 2.75
C TYR A 357 -32.57 34.19 1.61
N VAL A 358 -32.89 33.12 0.90
CA VAL A 358 -32.10 32.63 -0.24
C VAL A 358 -32.10 33.67 -1.36
N LYS A 359 -33.27 34.19 -1.75
CA LYS A 359 -33.37 35.26 -2.76
C LYS A 359 -32.63 36.52 -2.33
N ARG A 360 -32.74 36.91 -1.06
CA ARG A 360 -32.03 38.09 -0.53
C ARG A 360 -30.52 37.95 -0.67
N ILE A 361 -29.96 36.79 -0.33
CA ILE A 361 -28.53 36.52 -0.48
C ILE A 361 -28.12 36.51 -1.95
N LYS A 362 -28.87 35.80 -2.80
CA LYS A 362 -28.57 35.75 -4.24
C LYS A 362 -28.59 37.13 -4.89
N GLU A 363 -29.52 38.00 -4.50
CA GLU A 363 -29.55 39.39 -4.97
C GLU A 363 -28.38 40.23 -4.43
N ALA A 364 -28.01 40.03 -3.16
CA ALA A 364 -26.96 40.82 -2.54
C ALA A 364 -25.55 40.43 -3.02
N VAL A 365 -25.34 39.15 -3.35
CA VAL A 365 -24.10 38.65 -3.93
C VAL A 365 -24.06 38.85 -5.46
N GLY A 366 -25.20 38.69 -6.13
CA GLY A 366 -25.36 38.78 -7.58
C GLY A 366 -25.01 37.47 -8.30
N GLY A 367 -25.71 37.18 -9.41
CA GLY A 367 -25.47 36.03 -10.27
C GLY A 367 -26.24 34.75 -9.90
N GLU A 368 -26.08 33.71 -10.71
CA GLU A 368 -26.60 32.37 -10.42
C GLU A 368 -25.66 31.67 -9.43
N ILE A 369 -26.07 31.63 -8.16
CA ILE A 369 -25.27 31.07 -7.07
C ILE A 369 -26.00 29.93 -6.38
N GLU A 370 -25.25 28.87 -6.10
CA GLU A 370 -25.68 27.70 -5.34
C GLU A 370 -25.40 27.88 -3.84
N ILE A 371 -26.31 27.39 -3.00
CA ILE A 371 -26.19 27.45 -1.54
C ILE A 371 -26.44 26.04 -1.00
N PRO A 372 -25.40 25.37 -0.47
CA PRO A 372 -25.53 24.05 0.13
C PRO A 372 -26.54 24.03 1.28
N LEU A 373 -27.24 22.89 1.43
CA LEU A 373 -28.26 22.70 2.47
C LEU A 373 -27.71 22.98 3.89
N GLU A 374 -26.44 22.64 4.13
CA GLU A 374 -25.76 22.87 5.42
C GLU A 374 -25.75 24.36 5.80
N LEU A 375 -25.65 25.28 4.84
CA LEU A 375 -25.68 26.72 5.10
C LEU A 375 -27.09 27.28 5.20
N LEU A 376 -28.10 26.57 4.68
CA LEU A 376 -29.51 26.98 4.74
C LEU A 376 -30.12 26.73 6.12
N SER A 377 -29.67 25.68 6.81
CA SER A 377 -30.26 25.22 8.08
C SER A 377 -30.32 26.30 9.16
N ASN A 378 -29.28 27.12 9.27
CA ASN A 378 -29.16 28.18 10.30
C ASN A 378 -29.10 29.59 9.69
N LEU A 379 -29.48 29.74 8.42
CA LEU A 379 -29.31 31.00 7.69
C LEU A 379 -30.02 32.21 8.34
N PRO A 380 -31.30 32.12 8.74
CA PRO A 380 -31.99 33.26 9.36
C PRO A 380 -31.30 33.76 10.63
N GLU A 381 -30.93 32.83 11.51
CA GLU A 381 -30.29 33.11 12.79
C GLU A 381 -28.94 33.80 12.59
N VAL A 382 -28.11 33.25 11.69
CA VAL A 382 -26.80 33.84 11.36
C VAL A 382 -26.95 35.26 10.81
N LEU A 383 -27.97 35.54 10.00
CA LEU A 383 -28.19 36.90 9.48
C LEU A 383 -28.69 37.85 10.56
N GLU A 384 -29.63 37.43 11.40
CA GLU A 384 -30.20 38.23 12.47
C GLU A 384 -29.16 38.60 13.54
N GLU A 385 -28.35 37.63 13.99
CA GLU A 385 -27.27 37.84 14.97
C GLU A 385 -26.19 38.83 14.49
N ASN A 386 -26.05 38.98 13.18
CA ASN A 386 -25.03 39.82 12.54
C ASN A 386 -25.58 41.12 11.94
N ASP A 387 -26.79 41.51 12.35
CA ASP A 387 -27.46 42.72 11.86
C ASP A 387 -27.53 42.77 10.32
N TYR A 388 -27.66 41.58 9.71
CA TYR A 388 -27.72 41.35 8.27
C TYR A 388 -26.46 41.73 7.48
N LYS A 389 -25.34 41.95 8.17
CA LYS A 389 -24.05 42.23 7.56
C LYS A 389 -23.09 41.06 7.79
N VAL A 390 -22.79 40.32 6.73
CA VAL A 390 -22.02 39.07 6.80
C VAL A 390 -20.90 39.03 5.77
N ASN A 391 -19.85 38.27 6.09
CA ASN A 391 -18.83 37.87 5.12
C ASN A 391 -19.32 36.60 4.41
N ILE A 392 -19.39 36.65 3.09
CA ILE A 392 -19.78 35.53 2.24
C ILE A 392 -18.55 35.07 1.47
N THR A 393 -18.18 33.81 1.65
CA THR A 393 -17.10 33.15 0.93
C THR A 393 -17.69 32.30 -0.19
N ILE A 394 -17.26 32.57 -1.42
CA ILE A 394 -17.77 31.96 -2.64
C ILE A 394 -16.62 31.21 -3.31
N ARG A 395 -16.88 29.96 -3.69
CA ARG A 395 -16.01 29.17 -4.55
C ARG A 395 -16.70 28.99 -5.90
N LYS A 396 -16.10 29.51 -6.98
CA LYS A 396 -16.72 29.55 -8.32
C LYS A 396 -18.15 30.16 -8.25
N ASN A 397 -19.20 29.34 -8.32
CA ASN A 397 -20.62 29.73 -8.25
C ASN A 397 -21.34 29.21 -7.00
N GLU A 398 -20.63 28.73 -5.96
CA GLU A 398 -21.22 28.15 -4.76
C GLU A 398 -20.79 28.95 -3.51
N ILE A 399 -21.74 29.24 -2.60
CA ILE A 399 -21.42 29.76 -1.27
C ILE A 399 -20.92 28.63 -0.39
N ILE A 400 -19.70 28.77 0.13
CA ILE A 400 -19.07 27.77 1.00
C ILE A 400 -18.91 28.23 2.45
N SER A 401 -19.09 29.53 2.74
CA SER A 401 -19.11 30.03 4.11
C SER A 401 -19.91 31.31 4.24
N ILE A 402 -20.58 31.47 5.39
CA ILE A 402 -21.26 32.69 5.83
C ILE A 402 -20.81 32.97 7.26
N LYS A 403 -20.07 34.06 7.47
CA LYS A 403 -19.50 34.44 8.78
C LYS A 403 -19.90 35.85 9.16
N LYS A 404 -19.78 36.19 10.45
CA LYS A 404 -19.94 37.56 10.95
C LYS A 404 -19.00 38.53 10.26
N ALA A 405 -19.47 39.73 9.92
CA ALA A 405 -18.64 40.75 9.26
C ALA A 405 -17.44 41.20 10.11
N ALA A 406 -17.55 41.13 11.44
CA ALA A 406 -16.47 41.49 12.37
C ALA A 406 -15.36 40.41 12.47
N SER A 407 -15.56 39.21 11.90
CA SER A 407 -14.49 38.22 11.80
C SER A 407 -13.45 38.70 10.80
N LYS A 408 -12.17 38.47 11.13
CA LYS A 408 -11.12 38.56 10.12
C LYS A 408 -11.43 37.58 8.98
N GLN A 409 -11.17 38.03 7.76
CA GLN A 409 -11.32 37.25 6.55
C GLN A 409 -10.01 36.52 6.36
N TYR A 410 -10.03 35.20 6.46
CA TYR A 410 -8.89 34.39 6.12
C TYR A 410 -9.39 33.29 5.19
N ASN A 411 -8.78 33.19 4.03
CA ASN A 411 -9.01 32.08 3.12
C ASN A 411 -7.71 31.27 3.07
N TYR A 412 -7.71 30.10 3.68
CA TYR A 412 -6.57 29.19 3.64
C TYR A 412 -6.83 28.00 2.71
N GLY A 413 -5.76 27.47 2.16
CA GLY A 413 -5.77 26.21 1.42
C GLY A 413 -4.51 25.40 1.68
N ILE A 414 -4.57 24.11 1.34
CA ILE A 414 -3.46 23.18 1.53
C ILE A 414 -3.09 22.52 0.21
N ALA A 415 -1.82 22.57 -0.15
CA ALA A 415 -1.27 21.73 -1.21
C ALA A 415 -0.68 20.46 -0.57
N LEU A 416 -1.07 19.29 -1.08
CA LEU A 416 -0.59 17.99 -0.60
C LEU A 416 0.14 17.25 -1.72
N ASP A 417 1.33 16.78 -1.42
CA ASP A 417 2.06 15.79 -2.22
C ASP A 417 2.08 14.46 -1.46
N ILE A 418 1.34 13.48 -1.97
CA ILE A 418 1.17 12.17 -1.36
C ILE A 418 2.08 11.17 -2.08
N GLY A 419 3.34 11.13 -1.64
CA GLY A 419 4.30 10.12 -2.08
C GLY A 419 4.06 8.76 -1.41
N THR A 420 4.60 7.70 -2.01
CA THR A 420 4.53 6.34 -1.44
C THR A 420 5.20 6.28 -0.05
N THR A 421 6.35 6.95 0.13
CA THR A 421 7.12 6.95 1.37
C THR A 421 6.84 8.16 2.27
N THR A 422 6.61 9.33 1.68
CA THR A 422 6.55 10.62 2.38
C THR A 422 5.32 11.40 1.93
N ILE A 423 4.68 12.12 2.85
CA ILE A 423 3.62 13.09 2.57
C ILE A 423 4.16 14.47 2.91
N ALA A 424 4.08 15.41 1.96
CA ALA A 424 4.39 16.81 2.16
C ALA A 424 3.11 17.65 2.07
N ALA A 425 2.95 18.61 2.97
CA ALA A 425 1.81 19.50 3.03
C ALA A 425 2.26 20.94 3.16
N TYR A 426 1.61 21.85 2.42
CA TYR A 426 1.94 23.26 2.39
C TYR A 426 0.68 24.08 2.63
N LEU A 427 0.65 24.83 3.73
CA LEU A 427 -0.45 25.73 4.09
C LEU A 427 -0.23 27.11 3.47
N TYR A 428 -1.22 27.61 2.75
CA TYR A 428 -1.15 28.89 2.06
C TYR A 428 -2.33 29.80 2.44
N ASP A 429 -2.02 31.09 2.57
CA ASP A 429 -3.00 32.16 2.51
C ASP A 429 -3.36 32.40 1.03
N LEU A 430 -4.64 32.17 0.70
CA LEU A 430 -5.15 32.25 -0.68
C LEU A 430 -5.39 33.69 -1.15
N ASP A 431 -5.54 34.64 -0.22
CA ASP A 431 -5.74 36.05 -0.56
C ASP A 431 -4.40 36.71 -0.90
N GLU A 432 -3.36 36.42 -0.10
CA GLU A 432 -2.02 36.96 -0.31
C GLU A 432 -1.15 36.09 -1.24
N GLY A 433 -1.53 34.82 -1.44
CA GLY A 433 -0.72 33.84 -2.19
C GLY A 433 0.59 33.48 -1.48
N LYS A 434 0.62 33.53 -0.15
CA LYS A 434 1.83 33.34 0.66
C LYS A 434 1.80 32.03 1.43
N GLU A 435 2.98 31.41 1.53
CA GLU A 435 3.18 30.26 2.39
C GLU A 435 3.08 30.67 3.86
N VAL A 436 2.27 29.94 4.61
CA VAL A 436 2.08 30.12 6.05
C VAL A 436 2.91 29.08 6.82
N ASP A 437 2.86 27.82 6.38
CA ASP A 437 3.55 26.73 7.05
C ASP A 437 3.77 25.52 6.13
N VAL A 438 4.75 24.68 6.48
CA VAL A 438 5.07 23.43 5.76
C VAL A 438 5.18 22.29 6.75
N TYR A 439 4.61 21.15 6.37
CA TYR A 439 4.66 19.92 7.13
C TYR A 439 5.10 18.74 6.27
N SER A 440 5.84 17.81 6.87
CA SER A 440 6.28 16.59 6.21
C SER A 440 6.28 15.44 7.20
N CYS A 441 5.78 14.29 6.76
CA CYS A 441 5.76 13.06 7.54
C CYS A 441 5.93 11.82 6.65
N LEU A 442 6.23 10.69 7.27
CA LEU A 442 6.21 9.40 6.56
C LEU A 442 4.77 9.00 6.27
N ASN A 443 4.54 8.43 5.10
CA ASN A 443 3.23 7.94 4.68
C ASN A 443 2.81 6.77 5.61
N PRO A 444 1.68 6.89 6.35
CA PRO A 444 1.24 5.87 7.30
C PRO A 444 0.89 4.53 6.63
N GLN A 445 0.64 4.53 5.33
CA GLN A 445 0.35 3.33 4.56
C GLN A 445 1.54 2.38 4.43
N ARG A 446 2.77 2.81 4.76
CA ARG A 446 3.98 1.95 4.82
C ARG A 446 3.77 0.69 5.64
N THR A 447 2.86 0.78 6.61
CA THR A 447 2.48 -0.28 7.52
C THR A 447 1.81 -1.46 6.82
N PHE A 448 1.10 -1.21 5.70
CA PHE A 448 0.38 -2.21 4.91
C PHE A 448 1.15 -2.68 3.68
N GLY A 449 2.26 -2.03 3.34
CA GLY A 449 3.06 -2.39 2.19
C GLY A 449 4.22 -1.44 1.96
N ALA A 450 5.34 -2.01 1.52
CA ALA A 450 6.59 -1.31 1.25
C ALA A 450 6.46 -0.34 0.06
N ASP A 451 5.79 -0.80 -0.98
CA ASP A 451 5.65 -0.14 -2.26
C ASP A 451 4.19 -0.13 -2.71
N VAL A 452 3.97 0.47 -3.88
CA VAL A 452 2.66 0.60 -4.52
C VAL A 452 2.01 -0.76 -4.77
N ILE A 453 2.75 -1.75 -5.30
CA ILE A 453 2.20 -3.06 -5.68
C ILE A 453 1.78 -3.86 -4.46
N THR A 454 2.58 -3.84 -3.40
CA THR A 454 2.29 -4.52 -2.14
C THR A 454 1.05 -3.93 -1.49
N ARG A 455 0.88 -2.60 -1.53
CA ARG A 455 -0.34 -1.94 -1.03
C ARG A 455 -1.56 -2.24 -1.88
N ILE A 456 -1.44 -2.30 -3.22
CA ILE A 456 -2.53 -2.73 -4.09
C ILE A 456 -2.91 -4.18 -3.75
N THR A 457 -1.94 -5.06 -3.57
CA THR A 457 -2.16 -6.46 -3.18
C THR A 457 -2.88 -6.52 -1.84
N TYR A 458 -2.44 -5.74 -0.84
CA TYR A 458 -3.13 -5.63 0.44
C TYR A 458 -4.60 -5.20 0.27
N SER A 459 -4.87 -4.21 -0.58
CA SER A 459 -6.23 -3.74 -0.87
C SER A 459 -7.12 -4.80 -1.54
N ILE A 460 -6.52 -5.75 -2.28
CA ILE A 460 -7.23 -6.83 -2.98
C ILE A 460 -7.42 -8.04 -2.06
N SER A 461 -6.37 -8.41 -1.32
CA SER A 461 -6.33 -9.61 -0.47
C SER A 461 -7.11 -9.44 0.83
N ASN A 462 -7.33 -8.20 1.28
CA ASN A 462 -8.08 -7.90 2.51
C ASN A 462 -9.40 -7.23 2.15
N SER A 463 -10.52 -7.76 2.64
CA SER A 463 -11.86 -7.24 2.36
C SER A 463 -12.05 -5.76 2.77
N GLN A 464 -11.31 -5.29 3.77
CA GLN A 464 -11.27 -3.89 4.22
C GLN A 464 -9.97 -3.16 3.85
N GLY A 465 -9.09 -3.79 3.06
CA GLY A 465 -7.74 -3.29 2.81
C GLY A 465 -7.72 -1.91 2.16
N LEU A 466 -8.61 -1.68 1.18
CA LEU A 466 -8.77 -0.37 0.54
C LEU A 466 -9.20 0.70 1.56
N TYR A 467 -10.22 0.42 2.37
CA TYR A 467 -10.71 1.36 3.37
C TYR A 467 -9.67 1.65 4.46
N GLN A 468 -8.88 0.65 4.86
CA GLN A 468 -7.77 0.84 5.82
C GLN A 468 -6.66 1.72 5.25
N LEU A 469 -6.27 1.52 3.99
CA LEU A 469 -5.31 2.36 3.29
C LEU A 469 -5.82 3.80 3.13
N HIS A 470 -7.08 3.96 2.79
CA HIS A 470 -7.77 5.26 2.73
C HIS A 470 -7.79 5.94 4.10
N SER A 471 -8.33 5.25 5.12
CA SER A 471 -8.45 5.77 6.48
C SER A 471 -7.11 6.19 7.07
N ALA A 472 -6.03 5.45 6.79
CA ALA A 472 -4.69 5.82 7.23
C ALA A 472 -4.24 7.18 6.65
N LEU A 473 -4.51 7.45 5.36
CA LEU A 473 -4.24 8.76 4.75
C LEU A 473 -5.12 9.85 5.35
N ILE A 474 -6.44 9.61 5.45
CA ILE A 474 -7.39 10.61 5.95
C ILE A 474 -7.09 11.00 7.39
N ASN A 475 -6.81 10.04 8.27
CA ASN A 475 -6.40 10.30 9.64
C ASN A 475 -5.14 11.16 9.69
N LYS A 476 -4.13 10.84 8.88
CA LYS A 476 -2.89 11.63 8.84
C LYS A 476 -3.12 13.03 8.28
N ILE A 477 -3.94 13.19 7.24
CA ILE A 477 -4.28 14.51 6.69
C ILE A 477 -5.03 15.35 7.74
N ASN A 478 -5.95 14.75 8.49
CA ASN A 478 -6.65 15.44 9.58
C ASN A 478 -5.72 15.85 10.72
N GLU A 479 -4.71 15.03 11.05
CA GLU A 479 -3.65 15.41 11.99
C GLU A 479 -2.81 16.59 11.47
N ILE A 480 -2.46 16.58 10.18
CA ILE A 480 -1.74 17.70 9.53
C ILE A 480 -2.57 18.99 9.60
N VAL A 481 -3.86 18.92 9.27
CA VAL A 481 -4.79 20.05 9.37
C VAL A 481 -4.85 20.58 10.80
N GLU A 482 -4.96 19.70 11.80
CA GLU A 482 -4.94 20.09 13.22
C GLU A 482 -3.63 20.78 13.59
N GLU A 483 -2.48 20.22 13.19
CA GLU A 483 -1.18 20.79 13.49
C GLU A 483 -1.02 22.19 12.90
N PHE A 484 -1.45 22.40 11.65
CA PHE A 484 -1.51 23.72 11.03
C PHE A 484 -2.42 24.68 11.77
N CYS A 485 -3.61 24.24 12.16
CA CYS A 485 -4.57 25.07 12.90
C CYS A 485 -4.01 25.49 14.26
N VAL A 486 -3.47 24.56 15.05
CA VAL A 486 -2.92 24.81 16.38
C VAL A 486 -1.71 25.72 16.31
N LYS A 487 -0.75 25.41 15.44
CA LYS A 487 0.52 26.15 15.34
C LYS A 487 0.34 27.59 14.85
N ASN A 488 -0.62 27.80 13.95
CA ASN A 488 -0.85 29.11 13.32
C ASN A 488 -2.08 29.84 13.87
N SER A 489 -2.76 29.28 14.88
CA SER A 489 -3.99 29.83 15.47
C SER A 489 -5.10 30.08 14.42
N ILE A 490 -5.28 29.12 13.53
CA ILE A 490 -6.25 29.15 12.42
C ILE A 490 -7.45 28.26 12.78
N ASP A 491 -8.66 28.69 12.41
CA ASP A 491 -9.86 27.86 12.53
C ASP A 491 -9.99 26.95 11.29
N LYS A 492 -10.31 25.67 11.49
CA LYS A 492 -10.50 24.69 10.39
C LYS A 492 -11.49 25.16 9.34
N SER A 493 -12.50 25.94 9.75
CA SER A 493 -13.51 26.50 8.85
C SER A 493 -13.00 27.60 7.93
N ASP A 494 -11.80 28.13 8.16
CA ASP A 494 -11.07 29.04 7.26
C ASP A 494 -10.21 28.30 6.23
N ILE A 495 -10.05 26.97 6.35
CA ILE A 495 -9.42 26.14 5.32
C ILE A 495 -10.51 25.67 4.37
N HIS A 496 -10.46 26.13 3.12
CA HIS A 496 -11.55 25.96 2.17
C HIS A 496 -11.24 24.95 1.05
N GLU A 497 -9.97 24.71 0.76
CA GLU A 497 -9.59 23.86 -0.38
C GLU A 497 -8.28 23.12 -0.13
N ILE A 498 -8.21 21.89 -0.61
CA ILE A 498 -7.01 21.08 -0.68
C ILE A 498 -6.75 20.68 -2.12
N VAL A 499 -5.54 20.89 -2.63
CA VAL A 499 -5.09 20.31 -3.89
C VAL A 499 -4.10 19.18 -3.58
N ALA A 500 -4.44 17.95 -3.96
CA ALA A 500 -3.64 16.77 -3.74
C ALA A 500 -3.04 16.23 -5.04
N VAL A 501 -1.74 15.94 -5.01
CA VAL A 501 -0.98 15.30 -6.08
C VAL A 501 -0.29 14.04 -5.53
N GLY A 502 0.08 13.15 -6.43
CA GLY A 502 0.68 11.87 -6.11
C GLY A 502 0.53 10.90 -7.27
N ASN A 503 1.20 9.75 -7.16
CA ASN A 503 1.08 8.70 -8.17
C ASN A 503 -0.36 8.15 -8.21
N PRO A 504 -0.76 7.46 -9.30
CA PRO A 504 -2.14 7.01 -9.51
C PRO A 504 -2.70 6.24 -8.31
N THR A 505 -1.91 5.34 -7.74
CA THR A 505 -2.35 4.52 -6.60
C THR A 505 -2.61 5.33 -5.34
N MET A 506 -1.74 6.31 -5.04
CA MET A 506 -1.94 7.19 -3.87
C MET A 506 -3.22 8.01 -4.01
N ILE A 507 -3.51 8.52 -5.20
CA ILE A 507 -4.74 9.28 -5.49
C ILE A 507 -5.99 8.37 -5.41
N HIS A 508 -5.91 7.13 -5.89
CA HIS A 508 -7.00 6.16 -5.74
C HIS A 508 -7.27 5.84 -4.27
N PHE A 509 -6.23 5.62 -3.46
CA PHE A 509 -6.41 5.39 -2.02
C PHE A 509 -6.94 6.62 -1.27
N LEU A 510 -6.48 7.83 -1.62
CA LEU A 510 -7.01 9.07 -1.05
C LEU A 510 -8.53 9.16 -1.25
N LEU A 511 -9.03 8.82 -2.44
CA LEU A 511 -10.44 8.91 -2.79
C LEU A 511 -11.26 7.66 -2.46
N ASN A 512 -10.66 6.67 -1.79
CA ASN A 512 -11.29 5.36 -1.50
C ASN A 512 -11.80 4.63 -2.78
N VAL A 513 -11.06 4.76 -3.88
CA VAL A 513 -11.37 4.14 -5.18
C VAL A 513 -10.44 2.94 -5.41
N SER A 514 -10.97 1.87 -6.00
CA SER A 514 -10.19 0.65 -6.27
C SER A 514 -9.02 0.92 -7.22
N SER A 515 -7.82 0.50 -6.80
CA SER A 515 -6.59 0.50 -7.60
C SER A 515 -6.25 -0.88 -8.18
N LYS A 516 -7.15 -1.86 -8.07
CA LYS A 516 -6.91 -3.27 -8.45
C LYS A 516 -6.30 -3.42 -9.85
N ASN A 517 -6.87 -2.72 -10.82
CA ASN A 517 -6.49 -2.85 -12.23
C ASN A 517 -5.21 -2.09 -12.60
N ILE A 518 -4.63 -1.30 -11.67
CA ILE A 518 -3.32 -0.66 -11.85
C ILE A 518 -2.20 -1.72 -11.80
N ALA A 519 -2.33 -2.74 -10.97
CA ALA A 519 -1.32 -3.80 -10.83
C ALA A 519 -1.54 -5.00 -11.76
N VAL A 520 -2.63 -5.02 -12.53
CA VAL A 520 -3.01 -6.17 -13.36
C VAL A 520 -3.11 -5.73 -14.82
N SER A 521 -2.37 -6.40 -15.70
CA SER A 521 -2.45 -6.18 -17.15
C SER A 521 -3.92 -6.25 -17.62
N PRO A 522 -4.42 -5.27 -18.40
CA PRO A 522 -3.66 -4.27 -19.17
C PRO A 522 -3.36 -2.94 -18.45
N TYR A 523 -3.23 -2.94 -17.12
CA TYR A 523 -2.78 -1.79 -16.31
C TYR A 523 -3.67 -0.56 -16.50
N VAL A 524 -4.96 -0.70 -16.23
CA VAL A 524 -5.96 0.36 -16.47
C VAL A 524 -6.41 0.95 -15.13
N PRO A 525 -6.18 2.24 -14.86
CA PRO A 525 -6.68 2.89 -13.64
C PRO A 525 -8.19 3.11 -13.73
N THR A 526 -8.85 3.30 -12.58
CA THR A 526 -10.31 3.54 -12.55
C THR A 526 -10.66 4.89 -13.18
N PHE A 527 -9.81 5.89 -12.99
CA PHE A 527 -9.93 7.19 -13.63
C PHE A 527 -8.53 7.76 -13.89
N THR A 528 -8.47 8.70 -14.84
CA THR A 528 -7.29 9.56 -15.04
C THR A 528 -7.66 11.04 -15.02
N SER A 529 -8.93 11.42 -15.13
CA SER A 529 -9.37 12.82 -15.10
C SER A 529 -9.13 13.46 -13.72
N LYS A 530 -9.07 14.80 -13.70
CA LYS A 530 -9.17 15.60 -12.47
C LYS A 530 -10.43 15.21 -11.69
N ILE A 531 -10.31 15.01 -10.38
CA ILE A 531 -11.45 14.80 -9.48
C ILE A 531 -11.60 16.00 -8.55
N GLU A 532 -12.85 16.43 -8.32
CA GLU A 532 -13.21 17.41 -7.28
C GLU A 532 -14.32 16.78 -6.43
N VAL A 533 -14.11 16.70 -5.12
CA VAL A 533 -15.08 16.18 -4.15
C VAL A 533 -15.17 17.09 -2.93
N LYS A 534 -16.29 17.04 -2.21
CA LYS A 534 -16.38 17.73 -0.93
C LYS A 534 -15.49 17.02 0.08
N ALA A 535 -14.74 17.77 0.88
CA ALA A 535 -13.81 17.20 1.86
C ALA A 535 -14.51 16.24 2.84
N LYS A 536 -15.76 16.56 3.23
CA LYS A 536 -16.59 15.73 4.12
C LYS A 536 -16.95 14.36 3.53
N GLU A 537 -17.03 14.21 2.20
CA GLU A 537 -17.38 12.94 1.55
C GLU A 537 -16.29 11.89 1.70
N ILE A 538 -15.04 12.34 1.88
CA ILE A 538 -13.87 11.48 2.08
C ILE A 538 -13.28 11.60 3.49
N GLY A 539 -14.01 12.21 4.43
CA GLY A 539 -13.64 12.27 5.85
C GLY A 539 -12.56 13.30 6.23
N ILE A 540 -12.28 14.29 5.39
CA ILE A 540 -11.32 15.37 5.70
C ILE A 540 -12.00 16.53 6.42
N ASN A 541 -11.41 16.94 7.54
CA ASN A 541 -11.96 17.90 8.49
C ASN A 541 -11.42 19.33 8.26
N ILE A 542 -11.89 19.96 7.20
CA ILE A 542 -11.71 21.40 6.93
C ILE A 542 -13.07 22.11 7.02
N ASN A 543 -13.26 23.23 6.32
CA ASN A 543 -14.61 23.79 6.13
C ASN A 543 -15.58 22.71 5.61
N LYS A 544 -16.79 22.63 6.20
CA LYS A 544 -17.81 21.62 5.86
C LYS A 544 -18.19 21.61 4.37
N GLU A 545 -18.11 22.76 3.71
CA GLU A 545 -18.38 22.94 2.29
C GLU A 545 -17.10 23.09 1.45
N GLY A 546 -15.94 22.85 2.07
CA GLY A 546 -14.63 22.86 1.42
C GLY A 546 -14.41 21.64 0.51
N TYR A 547 -13.42 21.77 -0.37
CA TYR A 547 -13.17 20.81 -1.45
C TYR A 547 -11.78 20.18 -1.38
N VAL A 548 -11.69 18.97 -1.91
CA VAL A 548 -10.43 18.30 -2.22
C VAL A 548 -10.39 18.09 -3.73
N ILE A 549 -9.30 18.53 -4.35
CA ILE A 549 -9.06 18.49 -5.79
C ILE A 549 -7.84 17.63 -6.05
N THR A 550 -7.91 16.72 -7.02
CA THR A 550 -6.73 16.01 -7.51
C THR A 550 -6.39 16.49 -8.91
N LEU A 551 -5.10 16.64 -9.24
CA LEU A 551 -4.70 16.84 -10.64
C LEU A 551 -4.97 15.57 -11.47
N PRO A 552 -5.09 15.69 -12.80
CA PRO A 552 -5.24 14.50 -13.65
C PRO A 552 -4.00 13.59 -13.58
N LEU A 553 -4.24 12.32 -13.87
CA LEU A 553 -3.23 11.28 -14.03
C LEU A 553 -2.96 11.06 -15.52
N ILE A 554 -1.79 10.54 -15.88
CA ILE A 554 -1.46 10.20 -17.27
C ILE A 554 -1.75 8.73 -17.57
N SER A 555 -1.34 7.83 -16.67
CA SER A 555 -1.48 6.38 -16.84
C SER A 555 -1.58 5.68 -15.48
N SER A 556 -1.41 4.35 -15.43
CA SER A 556 -1.35 3.57 -14.19
C SER A 556 -0.12 3.83 -13.33
N TYR A 557 0.97 4.29 -13.93
CA TYR A 557 2.26 4.49 -13.24
C TYR A 557 2.79 5.92 -13.35
N VAL A 558 2.11 6.80 -14.07
CA VAL A 558 2.46 8.23 -14.18
C VAL A 558 1.26 9.06 -13.72
N GLY A 559 1.42 9.76 -12.60
CA GLY A 559 0.32 10.39 -11.86
C GLY A 559 0.29 11.91 -11.87
N ALA A 560 -0.50 12.42 -10.93
CA ALA A 560 -0.71 13.83 -10.69
C ALA A 560 0.56 14.55 -10.22
N ASP A 561 1.43 13.82 -9.52
CA ASP A 561 2.78 14.26 -9.13
C ASP A 561 3.64 14.63 -10.34
N THR A 562 3.64 13.79 -11.38
CA THR A 562 4.39 14.04 -12.62
C THR A 562 3.82 15.24 -13.38
N VAL A 563 2.49 15.33 -13.48
CA VAL A 563 1.82 16.49 -14.10
C VAL A 563 2.18 17.78 -13.35
N ALA A 564 2.15 17.75 -12.02
CA ALA A 564 2.55 18.87 -11.18
C ALA A 564 4.02 19.26 -11.38
N ALA A 565 4.92 18.28 -11.51
CA ALA A 565 6.34 18.54 -11.74
C ALA A 565 6.62 19.16 -13.12
N VAL A 566 5.90 18.75 -14.16
CA VAL A 566 5.93 19.38 -15.49
C VAL A 566 5.45 20.83 -15.41
N LEU A 567 4.35 21.07 -14.70
CA LEU A 567 3.75 22.38 -14.49
C LEU A 567 4.72 23.34 -13.79
N ALA A 568 5.32 22.88 -12.67
CA ALA A 568 6.28 23.62 -11.85
C ALA A 568 7.49 24.10 -12.65
N ASN A 569 8.01 23.24 -13.52
CA ASN A 569 9.20 23.51 -14.34
C ASN A 569 8.88 24.16 -15.69
N LYS A 570 7.60 24.43 -15.98
CA LYS A 570 7.10 25.06 -17.21
C LYS A 570 7.61 24.39 -18.49
N ILE A 571 7.74 23.06 -18.47
CA ILE A 571 8.29 22.30 -19.59
C ILE A 571 7.39 22.44 -20.84
N ASP A 572 6.08 22.43 -20.64
CA ASP A 572 5.06 22.63 -21.67
C ASP A 572 4.96 24.06 -22.23
N GLN A 573 5.76 24.98 -21.70
CA GLN A 573 5.91 26.34 -22.24
C GLN A 573 7.32 26.58 -22.84
N SER A 574 8.24 25.63 -22.64
CA SER A 574 9.61 25.72 -23.14
C SER A 574 9.68 25.48 -24.65
N GLN A 575 10.52 26.24 -25.35
CA GLN A 575 10.92 25.89 -26.73
C GLN A 575 11.98 24.79 -26.73
N GLU A 576 12.82 24.76 -25.69
CA GLU A 576 13.93 23.83 -25.55
C GLU A 576 13.42 22.45 -25.13
N LEU A 577 14.07 21.40 -25.62
CA LEU A 577 13.85 20.04 -25.16
C LEU A 577 14.40 19.86 -23.75
N CYS A 578 13.51 19.43 -22.87
CA CYS A 578 13.76 19.21 -21.45
C CYS A 578 13.50 17.74 -21.11
N LEU A 579 14.31 17.20 -20.22
CA LEU A 579 14.09 15.90 -19.58
C LEU A 579 13.81 16.13 -18.10
N LEU A 580 12.65 15.74 -17.62
CA LEU A 580 12.35 15.61 -16.19
C LEU A 580 12.58 14.16 -15.78
N VAL A 581 13.29 13.94 -14.68
CA VAL A 581 13.45 12.64 -14.04
C VAL A 581 13.14 12.81 -12.57
N ASP A 582 12.04 12.22 -12.11
CA ASP A 582 11.73 12.06 -10.70
C ASP A 582 12.28 10.71 -10.23
N ILE A 583 13.14 10.74 -9.23
CA ILE A 583 13.75 9.52 -8.70
C ILE A 583 13.19 9.25 -7.31
N GLY A 584 12.33 8.24 -7.24
CA GLY A 584 11.90 7.59 -6.01
C GLY A 584 11.92 6.07 -6.17
N THR A 585 10.97 5.40 -5.53
CA THR A 585 10.74 3.96 -5.69
C THR A 585 10.47 3.59 -7.15
N ASN A 586 9.81 4.50 -7.87
CA ASN A 586 9.68 4.48 -9.32
C ASN A 586 10.59 5.57 -9.92
N GLY A 587 10.97 5.39 -11.18
CA GLY A 587 11.64 6.40 -11.98
C GLY A 587 10.67 6.99 -13.00
N GLU A 588 9.82 7.93 -12.57
CA GLU A 588 8.97 8.70 -13.48
C GLU A 588 9.80 9.70 -14.28
N MET A 589 9.50 9.82 -15.56
CA MET A 589 10.27 10.66 -16.48
C MET A 589 9.38 11.27 -17.55
N VAL A 590 9.70 12.51 -17.93
CA VAL A 590 9.02 13.25 -18.99
C VAL A 590 10.06 13.88 -19.91
N LEU A 591 9.94 13.64 -21.21
CA LEU A 591 10.82 14.23 -22.23
C LEU A 591 9.98 15.06 -23.20
N GLY A 592 10.42 16.28 -23.47
CA GLY A 592 9.81 17.10 -24.50
C GLY A 592 9.86 18.60 -24.23
N ASN A 593 8.92 19.31 -24.84
CA ASN A 593 8.81 20.77 -24.80
C ASN A 593 7.34 21.19 -24.98
N LYS A 594 7.07 22.45 -25.37
CA LYS A 594 5.69 22.93 -25.58
C LYS A 594 4.89 22.20 -26.67
N ASP A 595 5.58 21.60 -27.64
CA ASP A 595 5.00 21.06 -28.88
C ASP A 595 4.69 19.57 -28.74
N ASN A 596 5.57 18.80 -28.10
CA ASN A 596 5.38 17.38 -27.86
C ASN A 596 5.95 16.99 -26.50
N LEU A 597 5.22 16.13 -25.77
CA LEU A 597 5.62 15.59 -24.47
C LEU A 597 5.34 14.09 -24.45
N ILE A 598 6.34 13.32 -24.05
CA ILE A 598 6.18 11.90 -23.74
C ILE A 598 6.54 11.66 -22.28
N ALA A 599 5.87 10.70 -21.65
CA ALA A 599 6.13 10.30 -20.27
C ALA A 599 6.25 8.79 -20.15
N SER A 600 7.03 8.36 -19.16
CA SER A 600 7.17 6.96 -18.83
C SER A 600 7.49 6.77 -17.36
N SER A 601 7.45 5.52 -16.88
CA SER A 601 7.81 5.15 -15.52
C SER A 601 8.59 3.85 -15.55
N ALA A 602 9.79 3.86 -14.94
CA ALA A 602 10.64 2.69 -14.81
C ALA A 602 10.56 2.12 -13.39
N ALA A 603 10.46 0.79 -13.28
CA ALA A 603 10.54 0.09 -12.00
C ALA A 603 11.99 0.05 -11.48
N ALA A 604 12.47 1.17 -10.95
CA ALA A 604 13.83 1.28 -10.38
C ALA A 604 13.96 0.53 -9.06
N GLY A 605 12.87 0.45 -8.29
CA GLY A 605 12.89 -0.09 -6.94
C GLY A 605 13.49 0.89 -5.92
N PRO A 606 13.34 0.61 -4.61
CA PRO A 606 13.66 1.56 -3.56
C PRO A 606 15.15 1.60 -3.17
N ALA A 607 16.06 1.13 -4.04
CA ALA A 607 17.49 1.06 -3.74
C ALA A 607 18.10 2.44 -3.42
N PHE A 608 17.65 3.47 -4.13
CA PHE A 608 18.03 4.86 -3.88
C PHE A 608 17.41 5.46 -2.62
N GLU A 609 16.37 4.85 -2.07
CA GLU A 609 15.82 5.19 -0.75
C GLU A 609 16.54 4.41 0.37
N GLY A 610 17.57 3.63 0.04
CA GLY A 610 18.35 2.81 0.99
C GLY A 610 17.73 1.45 1.27
N ALA A 611 16.58 1.10 0.70
CA ALA A 611 16.00 -0.22 0.87
C ALA A 611 16.73 -1.26 0.00
N GLY A 612 16.99 -2.45 0.56
CA GLY A 612 17.81 -3.47 -0.10
C GLY A 612 19.32 -3.24 -0.04
N ILE A 613 19.76 -2.10 0.51
CA ILE A 613 21.17 -1.78 0.80
C ILE A 613 21.50 -2.22 2.23
N THR A 614 22.61 -2.94 2.41
CA THR A 614 23.01 -3.62 3.66
C THR A 614 23.01 -2.68 4.88
N PHE A 615 23.57 -1.48 4.73
CA PHE A 615 23.57 -0.42 5.74
C PHE A 615 22.77 0.80 5.26
N GLY A 616 21.75 0.57 4.43
CA GLY A 616 20.94 1.62 3.84
C GLY A 616 19.96 2.27 4.83
N LEU A 617 19.82 3.58 4.73
CA LEU A 617 18.89 4.41 5.49
C LEU A 617 18.17 5.38 4.55
N ASN A 618 17.00 5.85 4.97
CA ASN A 618 16.41 7.06 4.38
C ASN A 618 17.27 8.29 4.71
N GLY A 619 16.95 9.44 4.13
CA GLY A 619 17.57 10.73 4.46
C GLY A 619 17.24 11.20 5.88
N VAL A 620 17.86 10.61 6.90
CA VAL A 620 17.63 10.88 8.34
C VAL A 620 18.92 11.27 9.05
N GLU A 621 18.82 11.89 10.23
CA GLU A 621 19.99 12.35 10.99
C GLU A 621 20.96 11.19 11.30
N GLY A 622 22.24 11.39 10.95
CA GLY A 622 23.30 10.39 11.05
C GLY A 622 23.44 9.47 9.84
N ALA A 623 22.61 9.60 8.79
CA ALA A 623 22.87 8.93 7.52
C ALA A 623 24.00 9.64 6.75
N ILE A 624 24.89 8.86 6.15
CA ILE A 624 25.97 9.36 5.29
C ILE A 624 25.34 9.87 3.98
N ASP A 625 25.54 11.16 3.67
CA ASP A 625 24.89 11.87 2.56
C ASP A 625 25.83 12.26 1.43
N HIS A 626 27.11 12.49 1.71
CA HIS A 626 28.14 12.72 0.70
C HIS A 626 29.41 11.96 1.01
N VAL A 627 30.10 11.52 -0.04
CA VAL A 627 31.40 10.85 0.05
C VAL A 627 32.36 11.40 -1.01
N ASP A 628 33.60 11.67 -0.59
CA ASP A 628 34.69 12.17 -1.42
C ASP A 628 36.03 11.68 -0.82
N PHE A 629 36.65 10.68 -1.45
CA PHE A 629 37.88 10.07 -0.95
C PHE A 629 39.09 11.01 -1.05
N SER A 630 38.98 12.17 -1.71
CA SER A 630 40.02 13.19 -1.69
C SER A 630 40.03 14.05 -0.42
N LYS A 631 38.98 14.01 0.40
CA LYS A 631 38.82 14.85 1.62
C LYS A 631 38.97 14.05 2.91
N ARG A 632 39.29 14.73 4.02
CA ARG A 632 39.29 14.15 5.37
C ARG A 632 38.47 15.04 6.31
N PRO A 633 37.39 14.53 6.96
CA PRO A 633 36.78 13.21 6.73
C PRO A 633 36.31 13.05 5.27
N PHE A 634 36.32 11.83 4.75
CA PHE A 634 35.90 11.57 3.36
C PHE A 634 34.39 11.47 3.21
N TYR A 635 33.62 11.72 4.27
CA TYR A 635 32.16 11.72 4.21
C TYR A 635 31.56 12.79 5.13
N THR A 636 30.31 13.15 4.86
CA THR A 636 29.45 13.94 5.75
C THR A 636 28.23 13.13 6.19
N THR A 637 27.54 13.60 7.22
CA THR A 637 26.27 13.02 7.66
C THR A 637 25.20 14.09 7.83
N ILE A 638 23.94 13.70 7.59
CA ILE A 638 22.79 14.58 7.81
C ILE A 638 22.75 14.96 9.30
N GLY A 639 22.72 16.27 9.57
CA GLY A 639 22.70 16.81 10.93
C GLY A 639 24.05 16.73 11.68
N ASN A 640 25.15 16.39 11.00
CA ASN A 640 26.49 16.26 11.58
C ASN A 640 26.51 15.36 12.84
N LYS A 641 25.77 14.24 12.79
CA LYS A 641 25.71 13.24 13.86
C LYS A 641 26.62 12.06 13.56
N LYS A 642 26.85 11.19 14.55
CA LYS A 642 27.57 9.93 14.34
C LYS A 642 26.89 9.11 13.24
N ALA A 643 27.68 8.57 12.33
CA ALA A 643 27.20 7.74 11.24
C ALA A 643 26.43 6.51 11.75
N LYS A 644 25.26 6.26 11.17
CA LYS A 644 24.39 5.10 11.49
C LYS A 644 24.15 4.20 10.27
N GLY A 645 24.43 4.69 9.08
CA GLY A 645 24.20 4.01 7.80
C GLY A 645 24.33 5.00 6.65
N ILE A 646 23.90 4.60 5.46
CA ILE A 646 24.15 5.28 4.18
C ILE A 646 22.81 5.63 3.55
N CYS A 647 22.58 6.90 3.19
CA CYS A 647 21.40 7.27 2.42
C CYS A 647 21.65 7.20 0.92
N GLY A 648 20.61 7.40 0.12
CA GLY A 648 20.67 7.36 -1.35
C GLY A 648 21.84 8.15 -1.93
N SER A 649 22.00 9.42 -1.55
CA SER A 649 23.02 10.28 -2.15
C SER A 649 24.42 9.80 -1.77
N GLY A 650 24.56 9.33 -0.53
CA GLY A 650 25.77 8.70 -0.02
C GLY A 650 26.15 7.45 -0.82
N ILE A 651 25.21 6.54 -1.11
CA ILE A 651 25.56 5.31 -1.86
C ILE A 651 25.95 5.61 -3.31
N VAL A 652 25.31 6.60 -3.96
CA VAL A 652 25.70 7.03 -5.31
C VAL A 652 27.09 7.66 -5.32
N ASP A 653 27.39 8.54 -4.36
CA ASP A 653 28.73 9.13 -4.21
C ASP A 653 29.80 8.08 -3.90
N ILE A 654 29.50 7.10 -3.04
CA ILE A 654 30.40 6.00 -2.74
C ILE A 654 30.72 5.21 -4.00
N ILE A 655 29.71 4.80 -4.79
CA ILE A 655 29.94 4.02 -6.01
C ILE A 655 30.73 4.83 -7.04
N SER A 656 30.40 6.11 -7.20
CA SER A 656 31.16 7.04 -8.04
C SER A 656 32.64 7.09 -7.65
N GLU A 657 32.95 7.22 -6.36
CA GLU A 657 34.34 7.22 -5.89
C GLU A 657 35.00 5.83 -6.01
N LEU A 658 34.29 4.73 -5.74
CA LEU A 658 34.81 3.37 -5.93
C LEU A 658 35.20 3.10 -7.40
N LEU A 659 34.40 3.58 -8.35
CA LEU A 659 34.70 3.51 -9.79
C LEU A 659 35.90 4.37 -10.15
N LYS A 660 35.93 5.62 -9.67
CA LYS A 660 37.02 6.58 -9.93
C LYS A 660 38.38 6.08 -9.45
N TYR A 661 38.44 5.40 -8.30
CA TYR A 661 39.67 4.81 -7.76
C TYR A 661 39.92 3.38 -8.26
N GLY A 662 39.07 2.83 -9.15
CA GLY A 662 39.24 1.49 -9.71
C GLY A 662 39.13 0.38 -8.67
N ILE A 663 38.40 0.61 -7.58
CA ILE A 663 38.09 -0.42 -6.56
C ILE A 663 36.94 -1.30 -7.04
N VAL A 664 36.03 -0.70 -7.81
CA VAL A 664 34.97 -1.38 -8.54
C VAL A 664 35.20 -1.14 -10.03
N ASP A 665 35.06 -2.18 -10.86
CA ASP A 665 35.16 -2.05 -12.32
C ASP A 665 33.82 -1.65 -12.97
N ILE A 666 33.83 -1.41 -14.28
CA ILE A 666 32.62 -1.01 -15.04
C ILE A 666 31.50 -2.06 -15.00
N THR A 667 31.82 -3.32 -14.68
CA THR A 667 30.81 -4.39 -14.56
C THR A 667 30.16 -4.38 -13.18
N GLY A 668 30.66 -3.55 -12.26
CA GLY A 668 30.27 -3.48 -10.85
C GLY A 668 30.92 -4.52 -9.97
N ARG A 669 31.98 -5.21 -10.44
CA ARG A 669 32.72 -6.18 -9.62
C ARG A 669 33.72 -5.44 -8.73
N PHE A 670 33.74 -5.79 -7.44
CA PHE A 670 34.82 -5.42 -6.53
C PHE A 670 36.13 -6.12 -6.94
N LEU A 671 37.20 -5.34 -7.06
CA LEU A 671 38.55 -5.83 -7.27
C LEU A 671 39.24 -6.13 -5.94
N SER A 672 40.10 -7.14 -5.93
CA SER A 672 40.90 -7.47 -4.74
C SER A 672 41.95 -6.38 -4.47
N LYS A 673 42.50 -6.35 -3.26
CA LYS A 673 43.53 -5.39 -2.88
C LYS A 673 44.78 -5.46 -3.78
N GLU A 674 45.07 -6.64 -4.32
CA GLU A 674 46.18 -6.87 -5.26
C GLU A 674 45.85 -6.41 -6.70
N GLU A 675 44.58 -6.44 -7.09
CA GLU A 675 44.11 -6.00 -8.41
C GLU A 675 44.04 -4.47 -8.52
N VAL A 676 43.74 -3.78 -7.41
CA VAL A 676 43.64 -2.32 -7.32
C VAL A 676 45.02 -1.67 -7.38
N LYS A 677 45.19 -0.67 -8.26
CA LYS A 677 46.46 0.06 -8.48
C LYS A 677 46.30 1.55 -8.24
N ASN A 678 47.37 2.20 -7.74
CA ASN A 678 47.46 3.65 -7.57
C ASN A 678 46.38 4.28 -6.66
N VAL A 679 45.97 3.56 -5.61
CA VAL A 679 45.01 4.03 -4.61
C VAL A 679 45.75 4.44 -3.32
N PRO A 680 45.36 5.54 -2.64
CA PRO A 680 45.93 5.92 -1.34
C PRO A 680 45.86 4.76 -0.33
N VAL A 681 46.92 4.60 0.47
CA VAL A 681 47.06 3.46 1.41
C VAL A 681 45.87 3.34 2.35
N ASP A 682 45.40 4.46 2.90
CA ASP A 682 44.28 4.49 3.83
C ASP A 682 42.91 4.16 3.20
N ILE A 683 42.79 4.27 1.87
CA ILE A 683 41.64 3.81 1.09
C ILE A 683 41.80 2.32 0.74
N ALA A 684 42.99 1.90 0.32
CA ALA A 684 43.26 0.50 -0.03
C ALA A 684 43.11 -0.45 1.17
N GLU A 685 43.37 0.01 2.39
CA GLU A 685 43.17 -0.75 3.64
C GLU A 685 41.68 -0.97 3.99
N ARG A 686 40.76 -0.24 3.37
CA ARG A 686 39.31 -0.36 3.59
C ARG A 686 38.65 -1.41 2.69
N ILE A 687 39.36 -1.93 1.69
CA ILE A 687 38.91 -3.07 0.88
C ILE A 687 38.94 -4.32 1.77
N THR A 688 37.78 -4.96 1.94
CA THR A 688 37.61 -6.02 2.94
C THR A 688 36.54 -7.02 2.50
N VAL A 689 36.19 -7.93 3.41
CA VAL A 689 35.11 -8.92 3.25
C VAL A 689 34.13 -8.75 4.40
N TYR A 690 32.84 -8.66 4.08
CA TYR A 690 31.77 -8.62 5.07
C TYR A 690 30.87 -9.83 4.86
N LYS A 691 30.64 -10.65 5.90
CA LYS A 691 29.81 -11.88 5.83
C LYS A 691 30.11 -12.80 4.62
N GLY A 692 31.38 -12.89 4.21
CA GLY A 692 31.83 -13.77 3.13
C GLY A 692 31.72 -13.18 1.72
N GLU A 693 31.30 -11.93 1.56
CA GLU A 693 31.29 -11.22 0.27
C GLU A 693 32.27 -10.03 0.25
N PRO A 694 32.83 -9.67 -0.93
CA PRO A 694 33.64 -8.46 -1.08
C PRO A 694 32.89 -7.20 -0.65
N ALA A 695 33.57 -6.33 0.09
CA ALA A 695 33.00 -5.11 0.62
C ALA A 695 34.04 -3.99 0.79
N PHE A 696 33.55 -2.78 1.01
CA PHE A 696 34.37 -1.61 1.36
C PHE A 696 33.92 -1.03 2.70
N LEU A 697 34.86 -0.80 3.60
CA LEU A 697 34.63 -0.22 4.93
C LEU A 697 34.57 1.32 4.84
N ILE A 698 33.38 1.88 5.02
CA ILE A 698 33.18 3.34 5.05
C ILE A 698 33.49 3.89 6.44
N GLU A 699 32.92 3.31 7.49
CA GLU A 699 33.14 3.71 8.89
C GLU A 699 33.01 2.47 9.76
N ASP A 700 33.54 2.49 10.99
CA ASP A 700 33.44 1.36 11.91
C ASP A 700 32.00 0.82 12.02
N GLY A 701 31.79 -0.38 11.46
CA GLY A 701 30.49 -1.05 11.43
C GLY A 701 29.56 -0.66 10.28
N ILE A 702 30.01 0.10 9.27
CA ILE A 702 29.26 0.50 8.07
C ILE A 702 30.06 0.12 6.83
N TYR A 703 29.47 -0.77 6.03
CA TYR A 703 30.10 -1.33 4.82
C TYR A 703 29.24 -1.10 3.59
N VAL A 704 29.86 -1.11 2.41
CA VAL A 704 29.18 -1.27 1.11
C VAL A 704 29.62 -2.59 0.51
N THR A 705 28.67 -3.48 0.24
CA THR A 705 28.90 -4.85 -0.21
C THR A 705 28.75 -5.00 -1.72
N GLN A 706 29.25 -6.10 -2.28
CA GLN A 706 29.03 -6.46 -3.67
C GLN A 706 27.54 -6.55 -4.04
N LYS A 707 26.69 -7.05 -3.12
CA LYS A 707 25.24 -7.06 -3.31
C LYS A 707 24.66 -5.65 -3.42
N ASP A 708 25.12 -4.71 -2.60
CA ASP A 708 24.65 -3.31 -2.63
C ASP A 708 24.94 -2.66 -3.99
N ILE A 709 26.13 -2.89 -4.55
CA ILE A 709 26.49 -2.43 -5.91
C ILE A 709 25.51 -2.97 -6.95
N ARG A 710 25.18 -4.27 -6.87
CA ARG A 710 24.25 -4.92 -7.80
C ARG A 710 22.83 -4.33 -7.70
N GLN A 711 22.38 -3.98 -6.50
CA GLN A 711 21.08 -3.33 -6.31
C GLN A 711 21.01 -1.96 -6.99
N ILE A 712 22.07 -1.15 -6.85
CA ILE A 712 22.13 0.15 -7.54
C ILE A 712 22.21 -0.01 -9.05
N GLN A 713 22.93 -1.03 -9.55
CA GLN A 713 22.97 -1.32 -10.98
C GLN A 713 21.56 -1.63 -11.54
N LEU A 714 20.76 -2.45 -10.85
CA LEU A 714 19.39 -2.74 -11.30
C LEU A 714 18.54 -1.45 -11.38
N ALA A 715 18.58 -0.63 -10.33
CA ALA A 715 17.79 0.59 -10.25
C ALA A 715 18.19 1.61 -11.32
N LYS A 716 19.49 1.88 -11.46
CA LYS A 716 20.00 2.85 -12.44
C LYS A 716 19.80 2.39 -13.88
N SER A 717 19.86 1.08 -14.13
CA SER A 717 19.62 0.49 -15.46
C SER A 717 18.18 0.68 -15.93
N ALA A 718 17.21 0.52 -15.03
CA ALA A 718 15.79 0.73 -15.36
C ALA A 718 15.54 2.18 -15.80
N ILE A 719 16.09 3.15 -15.06
CA ILE A 719 15.95 4.57 -15.36
C ILE A 719 16.65 4.93 -16.67
N LEU A 720 17.92 4.52 -16.84
CA LEU A 720 18.66 4.80 -18.07
C LEU A 720 17.99 4.17 -19.31
N ALA A 721 17.48 2.94 -19.19
CA ALA A 721 16.77 2.27 -20.28
C ALA A 721 15.51 3.03 -20.68
N GLY A 722 14.72 3.51 -19.71
CA GLY A 722 13.57 4.37 -19.97
C GLY A 722 13.96 5.65 -20.71
N ILE A 723 15.00 6.35 -20.25
CA ILE A 723 15.50 7.58 -20.89
C ILE A 723 15.93 7.30 -22.34
N ASN A 724 16.69 6.23 -22.58
CA ASN A 724 17.16 5.87 -23.92
C ASN A 724 16.01 5.54 -24.86
N ILE A 725 15.00 4.80 -24.39
CA ILE A 725 13.78 4.49 -25.16
C ILE A 725 13.03 5.77 -25.50
N MET A 726 12.83 6.68 -24.55
CA MET A 726 12.15 7.95 -24.79
C MET A 726 12.88 8.82 -25.82
N ILE A 727 14.21 8.87 -25.76
CA ILE A 727 15.04 9.55 -26.75
C ILE A 727 14.83 8.94 -28.14
N LYS A 728 14.82 7.60 -28.23
CA LYS A 728 14.59 6.85 -29.47
C LYS A 728 13.19 7.10 -30.05
N GLU A 729 12.15 7.05 -29.21
CA GLU A 729 10.76 7.30 -29.59
C GLU A 729 10.53 8.74 -30.07
N MET A 730 11.23 9.72 -29.49
CA MET A 730 11.21 11.08 -30.01
C MET A 730 12.06 11.28 -31.27
N GLY A 731 12.92 10.33 -31.63
CA GLY A 731 13.81 10.41 -32.78
C GLY A 731 14.85 11.54 -32.66
N ILE A 732 15.29 11.87 -31.44
CA ILE A 732 16.24 12.95 -31.17
C ILE A 732 17.63 12.42 -30.78
N ASP A 733 18.65 13.25 -30.93
CA ASP A 733 19.96 13.03 -30.34
C ASP A 733 19.98 13.54 -28.88
N VAL A 734 20.65 12.81 -27.98
CA VAL A 734 20.77 13.18 -26.56
C VAL A 734 21.33 14.60 -26.34
N ASN A 735 22.16 15.11 -27.26
CA ASN A 735 22.72 16.46 -27.20
C ASN A 735 21.67 17.56 -27.46
N GLU A 736 20.53 17.21 -28.05
CA GLU A 736 19.43 18.14 -28.29
C GLU A 736 18.69 18.50 -27.00
N ILE A 737 18.69 17.61 -26.00
CA ILE A 737 18.21 17.90 -24.65
C ILE A 737 19.07 19.03 -24.07
N LYS A 738 18.44 20.15 -23.69
CA LYS A 738 19.12 21.36 -23.18
C LYS A 738 19.09 21.46 -21.67
N LYS A 739 18.04 20.94 -21.04
CA LYS A 739 17.85 20.98 -19.59
C LYS A 739 17.40 19.62 -19.08
N VAL A 740 17.96 19.21 -17.96
CA VAL A 740 17.53 18.03 -17.21
C VAL A 740 17.07 18.48 -15.84
N PHE A 741 15.82 18.27 -15.50
CA PHE A 741 15.26 18.54 -14.18
C PHE A 741 15.29 17.26 -13.36
N LEU A 742 16.12 17.24 -12.32
CA LEU A 742 16.21 16.13 -11.39
C LEU A 742 15.33 16.44 -10.17
N ALA A 743 14.19 15.77 -10.10
CA ALA A 743 13.18 15.94 -9.07
C ALA A 743 13.22 14.83 -8.02
N GLY A 744 12.36 14.96 -7.01
CA GLY A 744 12.19 13.96 -5.96
C GLY A 744 13.04 14.23 -4.73
N GLY A 745 12.62 13.64 -3.61
CA GLY A 745 13.30 13.77 -2.31
C GLY A 745 14.75 13.26 -2.36
N PHE A 746 15.07 12.33 -3.26
CA PHE A 746 16.42 11.82 -3.47
C PHE A 746 17.20 12.62 -4.52
N GLY A 747 16.60 12.91 -5.70
CA GLY A 747 17.25 13.62 -6.80
C GLY A 747 17.83 14.99 -6.43
N ASN A 748 17.26 15.64 -5.40
CA ASN A 748 17.73 16.92 -4.88
C ASN A 748 19.10 16.88 -4.16
N TYR A 749 19.56 15.70 -3.74
CA TYR A 749 20.81 15.56 -2.97
C TYR A 749 21.90 14.78 -3.70
N ILE A 750 21.57 14.10 -4.80
CA ILE A 750 22.58 13.42 -5.63
C ILE A 750 23.49 14.46 -6.28
N LEU A 751 24.81 14.29 -6.20
CA LEU A 751 25.69 15.10 -7.01
C LEU A 751 25.51 14.77 -8.50
N PRO A 752 25.19 15.74 -9.38
CA PRO A 752 25.01 15.47 -10.80
C PRO A 752 26.20 14.76 -11.46
N ALA A 753 27.42 15.07 -11.01
CA ALA A 753 28.62 14.39 -11.46
C ALA A 753 28.63 12.90 -11.09
N SER A 754 28.19 12.55 -9.87
CA SER A 754 28.09 11.16 -9.42
C SER A 754 26.98 10.40 -10.18
N ALA A 755 25.82 11.02 -10.42
CA ALA A 755 24.76 10.42 -11.24
C ALA A 755 25.24 10.06 -12.66
N ILE A 756 26.01 10.96 -13.28
CA ILE A 756 26.64 10.71 -14.59
C ILE A 756 27.71 9.61 -14.49
N ALA A 757 28.54 9.64 -13.45
CA ALA A 757 29.64 8.68 -13.27
C ALA A 757 29.18 7.23 -13.08
N ILE A 758 28.03 7.03 -12.43
CA ILE A 758 27.42 5.70 -12.29
C ILE A 758 26.54 5.31 -13.49
N GLY A 759 26.45 6.15 -14.53
CA GLY A 759 25.59 5.92 -15.69
C GLY A 759 24.10 5.87 -15.34
N LEU A 760 23.66 6.65 -14.35
CA LEU A 760 22.23 6.86 -14.09
C LEU A 760 21.61 7.78 -15.15
N LEU A 761 22.39 8.74 -15.61
CA LEU A 761 22.04 9.65 -16.71
C LEU A 761 23.10 9.54 -17.81
N PRO A 762 22.73 9.75 -19.10
CA PRO A 762 23.69 9.80 -20.20
C PRO A 762 24.77 10.87 -19.98
N LYS A 763 26.04 10.52 -20.25
CA LYS A 763 27.20 11.42 -20.08
C LYS A 763 27.09 12.73 -20.86
N GLU A 764 26.38 12.73 -21.98
CA GLU A 764 26.13 13.89 -22.85
C GLU A 764 25.25 14.96 -22.18
N LEU A 765 24.61 14.61 -21.05
CA LEU A 765 23.79 15.53 -20.25
C LEU A 765 24.60 16.23 -19.15
N GLN A 766 25.90 15.96 -19.05
CA GLN A 766 26.78 16.64 -18.09
C GLN A 766 26.70 18.16 -18.27
N GLY A 767 26.52 18.88 -17.16
CA GLY A 767 26.39 20.35 -17.15
C GLY A 767 24.99 20.88 -17.50
N LYS A 768 24.02 20.01 -17.81
CA LYS A 768 22.63 20.39 -18.14
C LYS A 768 21.63 20.09 -17.01
N ILE A 769 22.09 19.50 -15.91
CA ILE A 769 21.27 19.00 -14.81
C ILE A 769 20.99 20.10 -13.80
N LEU A 770 19.71 20.29 -13.50
CA LEU A 770 19.16 21.22 -12.51
C LEU A 770 18.41 20.40 -11.47
N GLN A 771 18.78 20.56 -10.20
CA GLN A 771 18.08 19.92 -9.10
C GLN A 771 16.93 20.82 -8.67
N VAL A 772 15.70 20.29 -8.71
CA VAL A 772 14.47 21.10 -8.57
C VAL A 772 13.65 20.78 -7.31
N GLY A 773 14.17 19.92 -6.43
CA GLY A 773 13.51 19.58 -5.18
C GLY A 773 12.15 18.91 -5.39
N ASN A 774 11.20 19.20 -4.49
CA ASN A 774 9.83 18.70 -4.59
C ASN A 774 9.00 19.48 -5.63
N SER A 775 9.23 19.16 -6.92
CA SER A 775 8.48 19.78 -8.02
C SER A 775 6.99 19.43 -8.02
N ALA A 776 6.60 18.24 -7.51
CA ALA A 776 5.20 17.87 -7.35
C ALA A 776 4.48 18.80 -6.37
N GLY A 777 5.09 19.06 -5.20
CA GLY A 777 4.58 20.02 -4.23
C GLY A 777 4.43 21.44 -4.80
N VAL A 778 5.44 21.93 -5.55
CA VAL A 778 5.37 23.24 -6.21
C VAL A 778 4.23 23.30 -7.23
N GLY A 779 4.03 22.27 -8.04
CA GLY A 779 2.91 22.22 -8.99
C GLY A 779 1.54 22.16 -8.30
N ALA A 780 1.44 21.47 -7.16
CA ALA A 780 0.23 21.47 -6.34
C ALA A 780 -0.08 22.86 -5.77
N ILE A 781 0.94 23.60 -5.31
CA ILE A 781 0.81 25.00 -4.87
C ILE A 781 0.35 25.89 -6.03
N MET A 782 0.93 25.75 -7.22
CA MET A 782 0.50 26.51 -8.41
C MET A 782 -0.97 26.28 -8.72
N ALA A 783 -1.42 25.03 -8.73
CA ALA A 783 -2.82 24.68 -8.96
C ALA A 783 -3.74 25.18 -7.83
N LEU A 784 -3.29 25.18 -6.57
CA LEU A 784 -4.02 25.73 -5.43
C LEU A 784 -4.23 27.24 -5.55
N LEU A 785 -3.18 27.98 -5.90
CA LEU A 785 -3.23 29.45 -5.96
C LEU A 785 -3.86 30.00 -7.24
N SER A 786 -3.95 29.20 -8.30
CA SER A 786 -4.40 29.69 -9.61
C SER A 786 -5.27 28.69 -10.36
N ASP A 787 -6.52 29.09 -10.63
CA ASP A 787 -7.43 28.30 -11.47
C ASP A 787 -6.91 28.12 -12.90
N LYS A 788 -6.16 29.09 -13.41
CA LYS A 788 -5.50 28.97 -14.72
C LYS A 788 -4.46 27.85 -14.74
N GLU A 789 -3.69 27.68 -13.65
CA GLU A 789 -2.69 26.62 -13.56
C GLU A 789 -3.33 25.25 -13.33
N LEU A 790 -4.46 25.19 -12.62
CA LEU A 790 -5.29 23.97 -12.53
C LEU A 790 -5.82 23.56 -13.92
N GLU A 791 -6.37 24.48 -14.70
CA GLU A 791 -6.83 24.23 -16.07
C GLU A 791 -5.67 23.85 -17.01
N ARG A 792 -4.49 24.46 -16.83
CA ARG A 792 -3.28 24.07 -17.56
C ARG A 792 -2.85 22.64 -17.24
N ALA A 793 -2.94 22.21 -15.98
CA ALA A 793 -2.68 20.83 -15.59
C ALA A 793 -3.66 19.85 -16.24
N ILE A 794 -4.94 20.22 -16.38
CA ILE A 794 -5.94 19.43 -17.15
C ILE A 794 -5.51 19.31 -18.62
N HIS A 795 -5.09 20.42 -19.24
CA HIS A 795 -4.65 20.40 -20.63
C HIS A 795 -3.37 19.57 -20.85
N LEU A 796 -2.43 19.59 -19.90
CA LEU A 796 -1.21 18.79 -19.91
C LEU A 796 -1.50 17.30 -20.08
N GLN A 797 -2.55 16.78 -19.43
CA GLN A 797 -2.95 15.38 -19.56
C GLN A 797 -3.12 14.96 -21.01
N SER A 798 -3.79 15.79 -21.81
CA SER A 798 -4.06 15.50 -23.23
C SER A 798 -2.83 15.65 -24.14
N LYS A 799 -1.79 16.36 -23.67
CA LYS A 799 -0.55 16.60 -24.42
C LYS A 799 0.52 15.54 -24.17
N ILE A 800 0.50 14.91 -23.00
CA ILE A 800 1.51 13.94 -22.60
C ILE A 800 1.12 12.56 -23.12
N SER A 801 1.95 11.99 -23.99
CA SER A 801 1.80 10.62 -24.48
C SER A 801 2.57 9.64 -23.58
N TYR A 802 1.90 8.60 -23.09
CA TYR A 802 2.54 7.60 -22.23
C TYR A 802 3.19 6.47 -23.04
N ILE A 803 4.41 6.09 -22.66
CA ILE A 803 5.14 4.94 -23.20
C ILE A 803 5.22 3.85 -22.12
N GLU A 804 4.68 2.67 -22.43
CA GLU A 804 4.73 1.50 -21.55
C GLU A 804 6.04 0.74 -21.77
N LEU A 805 6.99 0.87 -20.82
CA LEU A 805 8.32 0.24 -20.94
C LEU A 805 8.26 -1.28 -20.83
N SER A 806 7.32 -1.83 -20.04
CA SER A 806 7.30 -3.26 -19.75
C SER A 806 7.02 -4.13 -20.98
N THR A 807 6.32 -3.59 -21.97
CA THR A 807 5.99 -4.25 -23.24
C THR A 807 6.85 -3.75 -24.41
N HIS A 808 7.73 -2.79 -24.18
CA HIS A 808 8.58 -2.22 -25.22
C HIS A 808 9.70 -3.19 -25.62
N GLU A 809 9.84 -3.47 -26.91
CA GLU A 809 10.75 -4.50 -27.44
C GLU A 809 12.23 -4.26 -27.08
N ASP A 810 12.64 -3.00 -27.00
CA ASP A 810 14.02 -2.63 -26.66
C ASP A 810 14.33 -2.62 -25.17
N PHE A 811 13.33 -2.69 -24.27
CA PHE A 811 13.56 -2.45 -22.85
C PHE A 811 14.57 -3.41 -22.23
N GLN A 812 14.45 -4.71 -22.52
CA GLN A 812 15.39 -5.71 -22.00
C GLN A 812 16.82 -5.47 -22.50
N ASN A 813 16.97 -5.07 -23.77
CA ASN A 813 18.27 -4.79 -24.35
C ASN A 813 18.92 -3.55 -23.73
N GLU A 814 18.15 -2.46 -23.60
CA GLU A 814 18.62 -1.22 -22.98
C GLU A 814 18.90 -1.40 -21.48
N PHE A 815 18.08 -2.17 -20.78
CA PHE A 815 18.29 -2.52 -19.37
C PHE A 815 19.61 -3.28 -19.18
N VAL A 816 19.88 -4.31 -19.98
CA VAL A 816 21.13 -5.10 -19.89
C VAL A 816 22.34 -4.24 -20.21
N LYS A 817 22.27 -3.33 -21.20
CA LYS A 817 23.34 -2.36 -21.48
C LYS A 817 23.55 -1.42 -20.29
N GLY A 818 22.45 -0.97 -19.68
CA GLY A 818 22.46 -0.07 -18.53
C GLY A 818 23.12 -0.66 -17.28
N MET A 819 23.30 -1.99 -17.20
CA MET A 819 23.93 -2.64 -16.04
C MET A 819 25.41 -2.26 -15.88
N TYR A 820 26.10 -1.92 -16.97
CA TYR A 820 27.49 -1.45 -16.90
C TYR A 820 27.53 0.01 -16.44
N PHE A 821 28.48 0.35 -15.56
CA PHE A 821 28.69 1.72 -15.09
C PHE A 821 29.24 2.64 -16.18
#